data_AF-A0A226N3K8-F1
#
_entry.id   AF-A0A226N3K8-F1
#
_cell.length_a   1.000
_cell.length_b   1.000
_cell.length_c   1.000
_cell.angle_alpha   90.00
_cell.angle_beta   90.00
_cell.angle_gamma   90.00
#
_symmetry.space_group_name_H-M   'P 1'
#
loop_
_entity.id
_entity.type
_entity.pdbx_description
1 polymer ?
#
loop_
_entity_poly.entity_id
_entity_poly.type
_entity_poly.pdbx_seq_one_letter_code
_entity_poly.pdbx_strand_id
1 'polypeptide(L)'
;EVTTGRLVFFSTFQGCQQRSSKMLRVEEAQQFIWQKTASEKQRKGDKRVKNRAQPLGGTCCCRNTVFSSLCVSFSQALLPMANVAMIDYTLEFLTATGVEETFVFCCWKSAEIKEHLQKSKWCRPTSPNTVRFVTSDLYRSLGDVLRDVDAKSLVRSDFILVTGDVVSNLNISRALEEHKLRRKMEKNVSVMTMIFKESSPGHHARCKEDDIVIAMDSATNRVLHYQRTQGLKRFRFPMSLFQNSIENVEVRHDLLDCHISICSPQVAELFTDNFDYQTRDDFVRGLLVNEEILGNQIHMHVTTEEYGAHICNLLMYEAVCSDIIRRWVYPLTPEMNFSDDKNQSYTHSKHNIYRGVDVSLGHGSMLKENVLIGQGTVIGSNCSIMNSVIGQNCRIGDEVTLDGAFLWDGVHIADNVVICHSVICDEAEVKEKVKLKPHCVLSSQVVVGPDITLSEGTVISLHPPDEEEEDDDQFSDDSGVNKEESKVKLKGYNKKDVGSEGRGYLWKADDKNEDDEEQRQSLWGEEGMDTQAFVFQNEVLGTLQRGEEENISCDNLVLEINSLKYAYNISLNEMMQVLSKVILEFPLQQLDANLDSQNYFSALLPLLKNWTPLFKNYIKRSSDHLNALFAIEEFFLEHDSLCTSIAKVLMTFYQLEILEEDVILNWFSLRDVSDKGKQLRKNQRLQKFIQWLEEAEEESSDGDQD
;
A
#
# COMPACT_ATOMS: atom_id res chain seq x y z
N GLU A 1 16.36 30.19 -29.30
CA GLU A 1 17.20 29.39 -28.40
C GLU A 1 16.26 28.64 -27.47
N VAL A 2 16.03 27.36 -27.78
CA VAL A 2 15.09 26.51 -27.04
C VAL A 2 15.85 25.93 -25.86
N THR A 3 15.84 26.59 -24.72
CA THR A 3 16.26 25.96 -23.46
C THR A 3 15.19 24.92 -23.10
N THR A 4 15.45 23.66 -23.49
CA THR A 4 14.69 22.49 -23.08
C THR A 4 14.86 22.30 -21.57
N GLY A 5 13.77 21.93 -20.89
CA GLY A 5 13.66 21.98 -19.43
C GLY A 5 14.68 21.11 -18.71
N ARG A 6 15.05 21.53 -17.49
CA ARG A 6 15.73 20.66 -16.51
C ARG A 6 14.80 19.52 -16.16
N LEU A 7 15.31 18.29 -16.13
CA LEU A 7 14.50 17.09 -15.96
C LEU A 7 14.76 16.43 -14.62
N VAL A 8 13.69 15.96 -13.97
CA VAL A 8 13.76 15.21 -12.71
C VAL A 8 13.42 13.76 -13.03
N PHE A 9 14.45 12.91 -13.02
CA PHE A 9 14.37 11.48 -13.32
C PHE A 9 14.40 10.67 -12.01
N PHE A 10 13.43 9.81 -11.81
CA PHE A 10 13.32 9.03 -10.57
C PHE A 10 13.76 7.60 -10.84
N SER A 11 14.91 7.19 -10.29
CA SER A 11 15.24 5.76 -10.24
C SER A 11 14.66 5.15 -8.96
N THR A 12 13.66 4.30 -9.16
CA THR A 12 13.05 3.35 -8.23
C THR A 12 12.80 3.82 -6.80
N PHE A 13 11.56 4.29 -6.56
CA PHE A 13 10.91 4.07 -5.28
C PHE A 13 10.52 2.60 -5.17
N GLN A 14 11.33 1.82 -4.48
CA GLN A 14 10.89 0.54 -3.96
C GLN A 14 10.77 0.65 -2.45
N GLY A 15 9.54 0.81 -1.99
CA GLY A 15 9.17 0.57 -0.60
C GLY A 15 9.19 -0.92 -0.30
N CYS A 16 10.36 -1.57 -0.42
CA CYS A 16 10.58 -2.82 0.30
C CYS A 16 10.85 -2.42 1.75
N GLN A 17 9.86 -2.57 2.62
CA GLN A 17 10.13 -2.68 4.05
C GLN A 17 10.94 -3.97 4.28
N GLN A 18 12.24 -3.95 3.98
CA GLN A 18 13.17 -4.73 4.77
C GLN A 18 13.27 -4.00 6.11
N ARG A 19 12.44 -4.38 7.07
CA ARG A 19 12.80 -4.24 8.48
C ARG A 19 14.03 -5.12 8.68
N SER A 20 15.21 -4.56 8.42
CA SER A 20 16.45 -5.15 8.90
C SER A 20 16.38 -5.12 10.43
N SER A 21 16.12 -6.28 11.03
CA SER A 21 16.22 -6.55 12.47
C SER A 21 17.62 -6.31 13.06
N LYS A 22 18.58 -5.78 12.30
CA LYS A 22 19.84 -5.22 12.82
C LYS A 22 19.74 -3.78 13.32
N MET A 23 18.59 -3.11 13.19
CA MET A 23 18.41 -1.73 13.69
C MET A 23 17.82 -1.64 15.11
N LEU A 24 17.70 -2.77 15.82
CA LEU A 24 17.21 -2.82 17.21
C LEU A 24 18.29 -2.72 18.30
N ARG A 25 19.57 -2.50 17.95
CA ARG A 25 20.66 -2.29 18.94
C ARG A 25 21.29 -0.89 18.92
N VAL A 26 20.79 0.04 18.12
CA VAL A 26 21.31 1.42 18.07
C VAL A 26 20.41 2.42 18.81
N GLU A 27 19.11 2.11 19.00
CA GLU A 27 18.19 2.99 19.74
C GLU A 27 18.41 2.99 21.26
N GLU A 28 18.99 1.93 21.84
CA GLU A 28 19.38 1.92 23.27
C GLU A 28 20.70 2.68 23.54
N ALA A 29 21.54 2.90 22.52
CA ALA A 29 22.78 3.67 22.66
C ALA A 29 22.59 5.19 22.48
N GLN A 30 21.52 5.62 21.78
CA GLN A 30 21.24 7.05 21.55
C GLN A 30 20.37 7.70 22.65
N GLN A 31 19.66 6.92 23.48
CA GLN A 31 18.94 7.45 24.65
C GLN A 31 19.86 7.86 25.82
N PHE A 32 21.09 7.34 25.88
CA PHE A 32 22.04 7.67 26.95
C PHE A 32 22.89 8.94 26.70
N ILE A 33 22.99 9.41 25.45
CA ILE A 33 23.83 10.55 25.07
C ILE A 33 23.02 11.87 24.99
N TRP A 34 21.69 11.78 24.88
CA TRP A 34 20.79 12.94 24.81
C TRP A 34 20.15 13.36 26.15
N GLN A 35 20.61 12.81 27.29
CA GLN A 35 20.19 13.24 28.64
C GLN A 35 21.19 14.19 29.33
N LYS A 36 22.31 14.58 28.69
CA LYS A 36 23.34 15.44 29.32
C LYS A 36 23.50 16.86 28.77
N THR A 37 22.69 17.28 27.79
CA THR A 37 22.90 18.58 27.11
C THR A 37 21.67 19.49 27.00
N ALA A 38 20.66 19.34 27.88
CA ALA A 38 19.56 20.30 27.97
C ALA A 38 19.00 20.45 29.40
N SER A 39 19.88 20.78 30.34
CA SER A 39 19.50 21.44 31.59
C SER A 39 20.08 22.85 31.58
N GLU A 40 19.42 23.78 30.88
CA GLU A 40 19.40 25.22 31.23
C GLU A 40 18.60 26.02 30.19
N LYS A 41 17.32 26.24 30.52
CA LYS A 41 16.53 27.48 30.33
C LYS A 41 15.05 27.16 30.07
N GLN A 42 14.26 27.24 31.15
CA GLN A 42 12.82 27.44 31.08
C GLN A 42 12.50 28.80 30.43
N ARG A 43 11.48 28.87 29.57
CA ARG A 43 10.19 29.53 29.88
C ARG A 43 9.32 29.74 28.61
N LYS A 44 8.03 29.42 28.79
CA LYS A 44 6.81 29.84 28.05
C LYS A 44 6.38 29.04 26.81
N GLY A 45 5.31 28.27 27.00
CA GLY A 45 4.06 28.38 26.24
C GLY A 45 4.00 27.74 24.85
N ASP A 46 3.69 26.45 24.78
CA ASP A 46 2.64 25.88 23.91
C ASP A 46 2.57 24.36 24.12
N LYS A 47 1.42 23.84 24.58
CA LYS A 47 1.21 22.40 24.72
C LYS A 47 0.75 21.84 23.36
N ARG A 48 1.71 21.39 22.55
CA ARG A 48 1.46 20.53 21.38
C ARG A 48 0.91 19.18 21.83
N VAL A 49 -0.28 18.87 21.32
CA VAL A 49 -0.92 17.55 21.33
C VAL A 49 0.02 16.54 20.67
N LYS A 50 0.38 15.48 21.40
CA LYS A 50 1.05 14.30 20.83
C LYS A 50 -0.02 13.43 20.17
N ASN A 51 -0.32 13.69 18.90
CA ASN A 51 -1.01 12.70 18.07
C ASN A 51 -0.02 11.54 17.82
N ARG A 52 -0.16 10.46 18.59
CA ARG A 52 0.29 9.14 18.16
C ARG A 52 -0.72 8.69 17.11
N ALA A 53 -0.40 8.94 15.85
CA ALA A 53 -1.09 8.29 14.74
C ALA A 53 -0.91 6.78 14.91
N GLN A 54 -2.04 6.08 15.02
CA GLN A 54 -2.12 4.64 14.77
C GLN A 54 -1.47 4.35 13.40
N PRO A 55 -0.71 3.26 13.24
CA PRO A 55 -0.19 2.87 11.94
C PRO A 55 -1.36 2.39 11.09
N LEU A 56 -2.04 3.31 10.42
CA LEU A 56 -2.92 3.00 9.29
C LEU A 56 -2.04 2.31 8.26
N GLY A 57 -2.33 1.02 8.04
CA GLY A 57 -1.71 0.19 7.03
C GLY A 57 -1.84 0.84 5.66
N GLY A 58 -0.80 1.54 5.24
CA GLY A 58 -0.64 2.02 3.88
C GLY A 58 -0.22 0.84 3.01
N THR A 59 -1.18 0.21 2.35
CA THR A 59 -0.95 -0.78 1.29
C THR A 59 -0.32 -0.07 0.09
N CYS A 60 1.01 0.09 0.09
CA CYS A 60 1.76 0.69 -1.01
C CYS A 60 1.83 -0.26 -2.23
N CYS A 61 1.80 0.35 -3.42
CA CYS A 61 1.75 -0.24 -4.76
C CYS A 61 3.02 -1.03 -5.18
N CYS A 62 3.39 -2.07 -4.44
CA CYS A 62 4.21 -3.17 -4.93
C CYS A 62 3.58 -4.51 -4.51
N ARG A 63 2.32 -4.74 -4.89
CA ARG A 63 1.64 -6.04 -4.73
C ARG A 63 2.10 -7.09 -5.76
N ASN A 64 3.22 -6.85 -6.46
CA ASN A 64 3.92 -7.88 -7.23
C ASN A 64 5.01 -8.52 -6.39
N THR A 65 4.53 -9.48 -5.61
CA THR A 65 5.28 -10.51 -4.90
C THR A 65 6.42 -11.16 -5.71
N VAL A 66 6.30 -11.22 -7.04
CA VAL A 66 7.31 -11.82 -7.93
C VAL A 66 8.56 -10.95 -8.08
N PHE A 67 8.41 -9.63 -8.29
CA PHE A 67 9.55 -8.71 -8.34
C PHE A 67 10.22 -8.57 -6.97
N SER A 68 9.51 -8.79 -5.86
CA SER A 68 10.11 -8.80 -4.52
C SER A 68 11.31 -9.75 -4.47
N SER A 69 11.17 -10.97 -5.00
CA SER A 69 12.25 -11.97 -5.00
C SER A 69 13.44 -11.60 -5.90
N LEU A 70 13.18 -10.97 -7.06
CA LEU A 70 14.19 -10.49 -8.01
C LEU A 70 14.91 -9.24 -7.49
N CYS A 71 14.17 -8.38 -6.77
CA CYS A 71 14.65 -7.10 -6.29
C CYS A 71 15.55 -7.20 -5.05
N VAL A 72 15.56 -8.36 -4.37
CA VAL A 72 16.59 -8.65 -3.37
C VAL A 72 17.97 -8.71 -4.03
N SER A 73 18.08 -9.23 -5.26
CA SER A 73 19.35 -9.38 -5.99
C SER A 73 19.72 -8.14 -6.80
N PHE A 74 18.77 -7.46 -7.47
CA PHE A 74 19.05 -6.28 -8.32
C PHE A 74 18.02 -5.16 -8.14
N SER A 75 18.42 -3.90 -8.33
CA SER A 75 17.42 -2.81 -8.45
C SER A 75 16.61 -2.99 -9.74
N GLN A 76 15.29 -2.77 -9.70
CA GLN A 76 14.42 -2.89 -10.87
C GLN A 76 14.95 -2.08 -12.07
N ALA A 77 15.49 -0.87 -11.85
CA ALA A 77 16.03 -0.03 -12.93
C ALA A 77 17.24 -0.64 -13.68
N LEU A 78 17.94 -1.61 -13.07
CA LEU A 78 19.12 -2.27 -13.65
C LEU A 78 18.80 -3.59 -14.35
N LEU A 79 17.54 -4.00 -14.38
CA LEU A 79 17.16 -5.24 -15.05
C LEU A 79 17.45 -5.15 -16.56
N PRO A 80 18.07 -6.19 -17.16
CA PRO A 80 18.47 -6.13 -18.56
C PRO A 80 17.31 -6.47 -19.50
N MET A 81 16.86 -5.51 -20.31
CA MET A 81 15.98 -5.75 -21.46
C MET A 81 16.79 -5.82 -22.74
N ALA A 82 16.73 -6.96 -23.43
CA ALA A 82 17.56 -7.20 -24.61
C ALA A 82 19.06 -6.91 -24.35
N ASN A 83 19.55 -7.38 -23.19
CA ASN A 83 20.93 -7.25 -22.71
C ASN A 83 21.40 -5.81 -22.40
N VAL A 84 20.46 -4.86 -22.27
CA VAL A 84 20.73 -3.47 -21.89
C VAL A 84 19.84 -3.09 -20.70
N ALA A 85 20.36 -2.35 -19.72
CA ALA A 85 19.59 -1.99 -18.52
C ALA A 85 18.40 -1.06 -18.86
N MET A 86 17.32 -1.14 -18.09
CA MET A 86 16.13 -0.29 -18.30
C MET A 86 16.44 1.22 -18.19
N ILE A 87 17.34 1.58 -17.28
CA ILE A 87 17.77 2.97 -17.09
C ILE A 87 18.47 3.56 -18.34
N ASP A 88 19.08 2.72 -19.15
CA ASP A 88 19.77 3.16 -20.35
C ASP A 88 18.77 3.52 -21.46
N TYR A 89 17.67 2.76 -21.57
CA TYR A 89 16.57 3.08 -22.50
C TYR A 89 15.90 4.40 -22.14
N THR A 90 15.64 4.63 -20.85
CA THR A 90 15.08 5.90 -20.40
C THR A 90 16.04 7.06 -20.67
N LEU A 91 17.33 6.93 -20.33
CA LEU A 91 18.29 8.01 -20.56
C LEU A 91 18.47 8.31 -22.06
N GLU A 92 18.50 7.29 -22.91
CA GLU A 92 18.58 7.49 -24.36
C GLU A 92 17.32 8.21 -24.88
N PHE A 93 16.13 7.80 -24.45
CA PHE A 93 14.87 8.50 -24.75
C PHE A 93 14.92 9.99 -24.35
N LEU A 94 15.47 10.29 -23.18
CA LEU A 94 15.62 11.67 -22.71
C LEU A 94 16.62 12.46 -23.55
N THR A 95 17.72 11.84 -23.98
CA THR A 95 18.67 12.48 -24.90
C THR A 95 18.07 12.72 -26.28
N ALA A 96 17.27 11.78 -26.80
CA ALA A 96 16.57 11.93 -28.07
C ALA A 96 15.52 13.06 -28.02
N THR A 97 14.89 13.26 -26.86
CA THR A 97 13.97 14.38 -26.59
C THR A 97 14.71 15.74 -26.56
N GLY A 98 16.02 15.75 -26.34
CA GLY A 98 16.85 16.96 -26.29
C GLY A 98 16.96 17.58 -24.89
N VAL A 99 16.96 16.77 -23.83
CA VAL A 99 17.12 17.23 -22.44
C VAL A 99 18.60 17.49 -22.11
N GLU A 100 18.89 18.64 -21.48
CA GLU A 100 20.27 19.07 -21.15
C GLU A 100 20.76 18.60 -19.78
N GLU A 101 19.90 18.59 -18.76
CA GLU A 101 20.25 18.17 -17.39
C GLU A 101 19.20 17.18 -16.86
N THR A 102 19.65 16.02 -16.37
CA THR A 102 18.81 15.04 -15.68
C THR A 102 19.26 14.85 -14.23
N PHE A 103 18.31 14.90 -13.29
CA PHE A 103 18.55 14.54 -11.90
C PHE A 103 18.10 13.11 -11.67
N VAL A 104 19.00 12.20 -11.30
CA VAL A 104 18.69 10.81 -10.97
C VAL A 104 18.62 10.68 -9.46
N PHE A 105 17.43 10.37 -8.96
CA PHE A 105 17.22 10.05 -7.53
C PHE A 105 17.33 8.55 -7.32
N CYS A 106 18.22 8.12 -6.42
CA CYS A 106 18.39 6.72 -6.03
C CYS A 106 18.25 6.58 -4.52
N CYS A 107 17.38 5.69 -4.06
CA CYS A 107 17.27 5.31 -2.64
C CYS A 107 17.89 3.93 -2.41
N TRP A 108 17.28 2.89 -2.98
CA TRP A 108 17.73 1.50 -2.80
C TRP A 108 18.95 1.18 -3.67
N LYS A 109 19.95 0.49 -3.09
CA LYS A 109 21.20 0.07 -3.77
C LYS A 109 21.82 1.16 -4.66
N SER A 110 21.82 2.40 -4.14
CA SER A 110 22.27 3.58 -4.89
C SER A 110 23.72 3.50 -5.38
N ALA A 111 24.58 2.76 -4.66
CA ALA A 111 25.97 2.54 -5.04
C ALA A 111 26.12 1.75 -6.36
N GLU A 112 25.35 0.68 -6.53
CA GLU A 112 25.39 -0.17 -7.74
C GLU A 112 24.91 0.61 -8.97
N ILE A 113 23.79 1.34 -8.82
CA ILE A 113 23.22 2.18 -9.89
C ILE A 113 24.23 3.25 -10.31
N LYS A 114 24.86 3.90 -9.32
CA LYS A 114 25.87 4.93 -9.57
C LYS A 114 27.11 4.35 -10.26
N GLU A 115 27.59 3.19 -9.85
CA GLU A 115 28.74 2.53 -10.48
C GLU A 115 28.44 2.17 -11.94
N HIS A 116 27.26 1.60 -12.20
CA HIS A 116 26.82 1.27 -13.55
C HIS A 116 26.76 2.50 -14.46
N LEU A 117 26.10 3.58 -13.99
CA LEU A 117 25.97 4.82 -14.75
C LEU A 117 27.26 5.61 -14.88
N GLN A 118 28.23 5.44 -13.99
CA GLN A 118 29.56 6.05 -14.14
C GLN A 118 30.37 5.40 -15.26
N LYS A 119 30.18 4.09 -15.51
CA LYS A 119 30.83 3.37 -16.61
C LYS A 119 30.22 3.71 -17.97
N SER A 120 28.96 4.10 -17.98
CA SER A 120 28.19 4.31 -19.20
C SER A 120 28.47 5.64 -19.90
N LYS A 121 27.85 5.80 -21.07
CA LYS A 121 28.02 6.95 -21.97
C LYS A 121 27.57 8.28 -21.38
N TRP A 122 26.54 8.29 -20.54
CA TRP A 122 25.88 9.53 -20.09
C TRP A 122 26.72 10.35 -19.10
N CYS A 123 27.68 9.74 -18.41
CA CYS A 123 28.62 10.46 -17.53
C CYS A 123 29.86 11.00 -18.26
N ARG A 124 30.00 10.76 -19.58
CA ARG A 124 31.14 11.29 -20.35
C ARG A 124 30.93 12.79 -20.60
N PRO A 125 31.99 13.61 -20.59
CA PRO A 125 31.87 15.06 -20.84
C PRO A 125 31.42 15.40 -22.28
N THR A 126 31.38 14.42 -23.17
CA THR A 126 30.93 14.56 -24.57
C THR A 126 29.41 14.42 -24.73
N SER A 127 28.68 13.96 -23.71
CA SER A 127 27.24 13.77 -23.80
C SER A 127 26.49 15.11 -23.84
N PRO A 128 25.40 15.22 -24.61
CA PRO A 128 24.56 16.42 -24.61
C PRO A 128 23.74 16.56 -23.32
N ASN A 129 23.55 15.45 -22.59
CA ASN A 129 22.77 15.39 -21.37
C ASN A 129 23.69 15.15 -20.16
N THR A 130 23.65 16.05 -19.19
CA THR A 130 24.42 15.97 -17.95
C THR A 130 23.60 15.35 -16.83
N VAL A 131 24.06 14.19 -16.35
CA VAL A 131 23.39 13.43 -15.30
C VAL A 131 23.91 13.83 -13.92
N ARG A 132 23.01 14.20 -13.00
CA ARG A 132 23.33 14.53 -11.61
C ARG A 132 22.69 13.54 -10.66
N PHE A 133 23.51 12.95 -9.79
CA PHE A 133 23.05 11.95 -8.82
C PHE A 133 22.64 12.60 -7.51
N VAL A 134 21.46 12.25 -7.00
CA VAL A 134 21.00 12.57 -5.66
C VAL A 134 20.70 11.27 -4.93
N THR A 135 21.52 10.96 -3.94
CA THR A 135 21.37 9.76 -3.10
C THR A 135 20.87 10.16 -1.72
N SER A 136 19.78 9.54 -1.27
CA SER A 136 19.31 9.63 0.11
C SER A 136 18.54 8.38 0.48
N ASP A 137 18.72 7.93 1.71
CA ASP A 137 18.06 6.74 2.24
C ASP A 137 16.70 7.08 2.90
N LEU A 138 16.36 8.38 2.97
CA LEU A 138 15.15 8.88 3.64
C LEU A 138 13.91 8.81 2.76
N TYR A 139 14.07 8.81 1.45
CA TYR A 139 12.92 8.87 0.57
C TYR A 139 12.22 7.51 0.54
N ARG A 140 10.89 7.49 0.63
CA ARG A 140 10.10 6.26 0.47
C ARG A 140 9.01 6.35 -0.59
N SER A 141 8.66 7.57 -0.99
CA SER A 141 7.64 7.83 -1.99
C SER A 141 8.10 8.84 -3.05
N LEU A 142 7.42 8.83 -4.20
CA LEU A 142 7.61 9.83 -5.26
C LEU A 142 7.40 11.25 -4.71
N GLY A 143 6.38 11.41 -3.84
CA GLY A 143 6.09 12.68 -3.18
C GLY A 143 7.25 13.21 -2.34
N ASP A 144 7.94 12.36 -1.59
CA ASP A 144 9.10 12.78 -0.78
C ASP A 144 10.24 13.35 -1.62
N VAL A 145 10.46 12.80 -2.81
CA VAL A 145 11.49 13.32 -3.71
C VAL A 145 11.06 14.63 -4.35
N LEU A 146 9.79 14.79 -4.75
CA LEU A 146 9.32 16.08 -5.25
C LEU A 146 9.41 17.18 -4.18
N ARG A 147 9.15 16.87 -2.91
CA ARG A 147 9.36 17.78 -1.77
C ARG A 147 10.82 18.17 -1.61
N ASP A 148 11.74 17.21 -1.77
CA ASP A 148 13.17 17.50 -1.65
C ASP A 148 13.72 18.27 -2.87
N VAL A 149 13.15 18.02 -4.06
CA VAL A 149 13.41 18.81 -5.28
C VAL A 149 13.02 20.27 -5.05
N ASP A 150 11.88 20.51 -4.42
CA ASP A 150 11.40 21.84 -4.04
C ASP A 150 12.28 22.48 -2.96
N ALA A 151 12.59 21.73 -1.89
CA ALA A 151 13.46 22.18 -0.80
C ALA A 151 14.86 22.57 -1.26
N LYS A 152 15.40 21.86 -2.27
CA LYS A 152 16.68 22.17 -2.92
C LYS A 152 16.56 23.17 -4.06
N SER A 153 15.34 23.55 -4.44
CA SER A 153 15.01 24.45 -5.54
C SER A 153 15.77 24.12 -6.84
N LEU A 154 15.84 22.83 -7.16
CA LEU A 154 16.62 22.32 -8.31
C LEU A 154 16.00 22.74 -9.64
N VAL A 155 14.67 22.84 -9.66
CA VAL A 155 13.87 23.11 -10.85
C VAL A 155 13.38 24.56 -10.83
N ARG A 156 13.62 25.30 -11.92
CA ARG A 156 13.20 26.71 -12.07
C ARG A 156 12.14 26.93 -13.16
N SER A 157 11.98 25.96 -14.05
CA SER A 157 11.08 26.00 -15.21
C SER A 157 10.35 24.68 -15.33
N ASP A 158 9.51 24.55 -16.35
CA ASP A 158 8.84 23.31 -16.72
C ASP A 158 9.86 22.17 -16.79
N PHE A 159 9.50 21.06 -16.16
CA PHE A 159 10.31 19.86 -16.10
C PHE A 159 9.48 18.66 -16.56
N ILE A 160 10.18 17.60 -16.95
CA ILE A 160 9.54 16.32 -17.28
C ILE A 160 9.73 15.41 -16.07
N LEU A 161 8.66 14.77 -15.66
CA LEU A 161 8.61 13.76 -14.62
C LEU A 161 8.52 12.39 -15.29
N VAL A 162 9.54 11.55 -15.06
CA VAL A 162 9.67 10.21 -15.64
C VAL A 162 10.20 9.24 -14.57
N THR A 163 9.66 8.02 -14.57
CA THR A 163 10.16 6.90 -13.75
C THR A 163 11.21 6.08 -14.51
N GLY A 164 12.12 5.42 -13.78
CA GLY A 164 13.32 4.80 -14.36
C GLY A 164 13.13 3.52 -15.18
N ASP A 165 11.89 3.09 -15.37
CA ASP A 165 11.43 1.85 -15.98
C ASP A 165 10.54 2.09 -17.22
N VAL A 166 10.64 3.28 -17.81
CA VAL A 166 9.91 3.66 -19.02
C VAL A 166 10.70 3.34 -20.29
N VAL A 167 10.05 2.73 -21.27
CA VAL A 167 10.60 2.57 -22.62
C VAL A 167 9.75 3.37 -23.58
N SER A 168 10.36 4.35 -24.25
CA SER A 168 9.65 5.22 -25.18
C SER A 168 10.53 5.78 -26.28
N ASN A 169 9.92 6.07 -27.43
CA ASN A 169 10.49 6.85 -28.53
C ASN A 169 9.65 8.12 -28.82
N LEU A 170 8.85 8.58 -27.86
CA LEU A 170 7.93 9.72 -28.02
C LEU A 170 8.66 11.05 -28.28
N ASN A 171 8.22 11.82 -29.26
CA ASN A 171 8.71 13.19 -29.47
C ASN A 171 7.91 14.19 -28.65
N ILE A 172 8.40 14.49 -27.45
CA ILE A 172 7.71 15.32 -26.46
C ILE A 172 7.72 16.83 -26.83
N SER A 173 8.50 17.24 -27.86
CA SER A 173 8.63 18.66 -28.23
C SER A 173 7.29 19.34 -28.50
N ARG A 174 6.38 18.65 -29.20
CA ARG A 174 5.01 19.13 -29.48
C ARG A 174 4.20 19.31 -28.19
N ALA A 175 4.20 18.31 -27.32
CA ALA A 175 3.47 18.36 -26.05
C ALA A 175 4.00 19.48 -25.14
N LEU A 176 5.31 19.74 -25.16
CA LEU A 176 5.95 20.83 -24.41
C LEU A 176 5.55 22.21 -24.94
N GLU A 177 5.48 22.39 -26.26
CA GLU A 177 5.01 23.64 -26.86
C GLU A 177 3.54 23.91 -26.53
N GLU A 178 2.68 22.89 -26.63
CA GLU A 178 1.27 22.96 -26.25
C GLU A 178 1.11 23.29 -24.76
N HIS A 179 1.93 22.71 -23.88
CA HIS A 179 1.92 23.02 -22.45
C HIS A 179 2.33 24.47 -22.17
N LYS A 180 3.43 24.93 -22.80
CA LYS A 180 3.91 26.32 -22.67
C LYS A 180 2.90 27.35 -23.19
N LEU A 181 2.22 27.03 -24.29
CA LEU A 181 1.20 27.90 -24.86
C LEU A 181 -0.01 28.02 -23.93
N ARG A 182 -0.50 26.89 -23.40
CA ARG A 182 -1.59 26.87 -22.41
C ARG A 182 -1.26 27.68 -21.17
N ARG A 183 -0.05 27.50 -20.61
CA ARG A 183 0.40 28.28 -19.45
C ARG A 183 0.46 29.78 -19.69
N LYS A 184 0.84 30.22 -20.90
CA LYS A 184 0.84 31.64 -21.27
C LYS A 184 -0.57 32.21 -21.38
N MET A 185 -1.52 31.44 -21.92
CA MET A 185 -2.90 31.88 -22.09
C MET A 185 -3.65 31.92 -20.75
N GLU A 186 -3.48 30.90 -19.92
CA GLU A 186 -4.26 30.69 -18.69
C GLU A 186 -3.54 31.17 -17.42
N LYS A 187 -2.51 32.02 -17.55
CA LYS A 187 -1.74 32.58 -16.40
C LYS A 187 -1.26 31.51 -15.40
N ASN A 188 -0.63 30.44 -15.89
CA ASN A 188 -0.08 29.32 -15.08
C ASN A 188 -1.10 28.46 -14.31
N VAL A 189 -2.34 28.35 -14.78
CA VAL A 189 -3.34 27.41 -14.22
C VAL A 189 -3.08 25.96 -14.64
N SER A 190 -2.50 25.73 -15.82
CA SER A 190 -2.11 24.40 -16.28
C SER A 190 -0.87 23.91 -15.52
N VAL A 191 -1.08 22.99 -14.58
CA VAL A 191 -0.03 22.49 -13.67
C VAL A 191 0.69 21.27 -14.26
N MET A 192 -0.04 20.35 -14.89
CA MET A 192 0.52 19.09 -15.40
C MET A 192 -0.08 18.74 -16.76
N THR A 193 0.73 18.17 -17.65
CA THR A 193 0.29 17.56 -18.90
C THR A 193 0.73 16.10 -18.94
N MET A 194 -0.24 15.20 -18.90
CA MET A 194 -0.02 13.75 -18.94
C MET A 194 0.03 13.25 -20.38
N ILE A 195 1.00 12.39 -20.69
CA ILE A 195 1.15 11.82 -22.02
C ILE A 195 0.61 10.39 -22.02
N PHE A 196 -0.29 10.10 -22.96
CA PHE A 196 -0.87 8.78 -23.16
C PHE A 196 -0.63 8.29 -24.58
N LYS A 197 -0.59 6.97 -24.73
CA LYS A 197 -0.58 6.29 -26.02
C LYS A 197 -1.95 5.68 -26.31
N GLU A 198 -2.44 5.80 -27.53
CA GLU A 198 -3.64 5.07 -27.95
C GLU A 198 -3.33 3.57 -28.11
N SER A 199 -4.10 2.74 -27.42
CA SER A 199 -3.97 1.29 -27.38
C SER A 199 -5.34 0.63 -27.18
N SER A 200 -5.62 -0.40 -27.98
CA SER A 200 -6.86 -1.17 -27.85
C SER A 200 -7.00 -1.80 -26.45
N PRO A 201 -8.22 -1.83 -25.87
CA PRO A 201 -8.52 -2.64 -24.70
C PRO A 201 -8.23 -4.12 -24.99
N GLY A 202 -7.35 -4.75 -24.20
CA GLY A 202 -6.89 -6.12 -24.40
C GLY A 202 -5.58 -6.29 -25.17
N HIS A 203 -4.86 -5.20 -25.46
CA HIS A 203 -3.50 -5.29 -25.97
C HIS A 203 -2.56 -5.96 -24.95
N HIS A 204 -1.62 -6.79 -25.39
CA HIS A 204 -0.68 -7.51 -24.51
C HIS A 204 0.23 -6.59 -23.68
N ALA A 205 0.48 -5.37 -24.15
CA ALA A 205 1.20 -4.34 -23.40
C ALA A 205 0.33 -3.65 -22.32
N ARG A 206 -0.88 -4.13 -22.05
CA ARG A 206 -1.76 -3.64 -20.99
C ARG A 206 -2.05 -4.76 -19.99
N CYS A 207 -1.91 -4.44 -18.71
CA CYS A 207 -2.28 -5.32 -17.61
C CYS A 207 -3.52 -4.78 -16.89
N LYS A 208 -4.37 -5.68 -16.37
CA LYS A 208 -5.60 -5.31 -15.64
C LYS A 208 -5.36 -4.43 -14.40
N GLU A 209 -4.14 -4.47 -13.86
CA GLU A 209 -3.72 -3.71 -12.68
C GLU A 209 -3.38 -2.25 -13.00
N ASP A 210 -2.85 -2.01 -14.21
CA ASP A 210 -2.45 -0.69 -14.72
C ASP A 210 -3.46 -0.11 -15.71
N ASP A 211 -4.52 -0.86 -16.02
CA ASP A 211 -5.60 -0.38 -16.86
C ASP A 211 -6.28 0.82 -16.17
N ILE A 212 -6.47 1.88 -16.95
CA ILE A 212 -7.04 3.14 -16.50
C ILE A 212 -8.27 3.51 -17.32
N VAL A 213 -9.13 4.31 -16.69
CA VAL A 213 -10.27 4.96 -17.34
C VAL A 213 -10.20 6.44 -17.03
N ILE A 214 -10.29 7.24 -18.09
CA ILE A 214 -10.21 8.70 -18.01
C ILE A 214 -11.48 9.31 -18.58
N ALA A 215 -12.01 10.33 -17.91
CA ALA A 215 -12.99 11.24 -18.51
C ALA A 215 -12.30 12.56 -18.84
N MET A 216 -12.45 13.02 -20.08
CA MET A 216 -11.78 14.21 -20.61
C MET A 216 -12.75 15.15 -21.32
N ASP A 217 -12.36 16.42 -21.42
CA ASP A 217 -12.99 17.39 -22.31
C ASP A 217 -12.39 17.27 -23.72
N SER A 218 -13.24 17.11 -24.74
CA SER A 218 -12.81 16.93 -26.12
C SER A 218 -12.25 18.20 -26.76
N ALA A 219 -12.60 19.39 -26.26
CA ALA A 219 -12.17 20.66 -26.84
C ALA A 219 -10.78 21.10 -26.36
N THR A 220 -10.50 20.91 -25.06
CA THR A 220 -9.27 21.38 -24.41
C THR A 220 -8.28 20.27 -24.08
N ASN A 221 -8.68 19.00 -24.26
CA ASN A 221 -7.94 17.83 -23.78
C ASN A 221 -7.60 17.97 -22.29
N ARG A 222 -8.56 18.42 -21.49
CA ARG A 222 -8.45 18.52 -20.04
C ARG A 222 -8.91 17.21 -19.39
N VAL A 223 -8.15 16.73 -18.41
CA VAL A 223 -8.53 15.57 -17.61
C VAL A 223 -9.50 16.04 -16.52
N LEU A 224 -10.66 15.39 -16.45
CA LEU A 224 -11.71 15.68 -15.46
C LEU A 224 -11.80 14.57 -14.41
N HIS A 225 -11.65 13.32 -14.83
CA HIS A 225 -11.67 12.17 -13.93
C HIS A 225 -10.59 11.17 -14.31
N TYR A 226 -9.95 10.60 -13.29
CA TYR A 226 -8.90 9.61 -13.42
C TYR A 226 -9.13 8.49 -12.41
N GLN A 227 -9.29 7.26 -12.90
CA GLN A 227 -9.50 6.08 -12.07
C GLN A 227 -8.80 4.85 -12.66
N ARG A 228 -8.15 4.05 -11.80
CA ARG A 228 -7.62 2.72 -12.14
C ARG A 228 -8.72 1.65 -12.08
N THR A 229 -8.61 0.62 -12.91
CA THR A 229 -9.63 -0.45 -13.01
C THR A 229 -9.47 -1.62 -12.03
N GLN A 230 -8.64 -1.48 -10.99
CA GLN A 230 -8.26 -2.57 -10.07
C GLN A 230 -9.47 -3.31 -9.49
N GLY A 231 -9.79 -4.49 -10.04
CA GLY A 231 -10.87 -5.37 -9.56
C GLY A 231 -12.30 -4.84 -9.75
N LEU A 232 -12.48 -3.67 -10.38
CA LEU A 232 -13.79 -3.04 -10.51
C LEU A 232 -14.48 -3.44 -11.82
N LYS A 233 -15.67 -4.06 -11.71
CA LYS A 233 -16.52 -4.37 -12.88
C LYS A 233 -17.41 -3.19 -13.31
N ARG A 234 -17.61 -2.21 -12.43
CA ARG A 234 -18.47 -1.03 -12.65
C ARG A 234 -17.72 0.22 -12.22
N PHE A 235 -17.76 1.25 -13.05
CA PHE A 235 -17.16 2.55 -12.80
C PHE A 235 -18.24 3.55 -12.38
N ARG A 236 -17.91 4.41 -11.40
CA ARG A 236 -18.80 5.46 -10.91
C ARG A 236 -18.17 6.81 -11.21
N PHE A 237 -18.79 7.58 -12.09
CA PHE A 237 -18.35 8.93 -12.41
C PHE A 237 -19.15 9.95 -11.62
N PRO A 238 -18.50 10.93 -10.95
CA PRO A 238 -19.20 12.02 -10.28
C PRO A 238 -20.05 12.84 -11.25
N MET A 239 -21.25 13.25 -10.82
CA MET A 239 -22.12 14.11 -11.63
C MET A 239 -21.62 15.55 -11.74
N SER A 240 -20.74 15.98 -10.82
CA SER A 240 -20.10 17.30 -10.84
C SER A 240 -19.32 17.56 -12.13
N LEU A 241 -18.82 16.50 -12.77
CA LEU A 241 -18.11 16.58 -14.06
C LEU A 241 -18.99 17.16 -15.18
N PHE A 242 -20.30 16.97 -15.11
CA PHE A 242 -21.26 17.42 -16.13
C PHE A 242 -21.95 18.74 -15.77
N GLN A 243 -21.75 19.25 -14.55
CA GLN A 243 -22.37 20.49 -14.09
C GLN A 243 -21.59 21.74 -14.54
N ASN A 244 -20.28 21.60 -14.74
CA ASN A 244 -19.43 22.66 -15.28
C ASN A 244 -19.74 22.87 -16.77
N SER A 245 -19.47 24.09 -17.27
CA SER A 245 -19.73 24.56 -18.64
C SER A 245 -18.87 23.85 -19.71
N ILE A 246 -18.94 22.52 -19.76
CA ILE A 246 -18.19 21.64 -20.64
C ILE A 246 -19.22 21.04 -21.59
N GLU A 247 -19.15 21.42 -22.87
CA GLU A 247 -20.14 21.00 -23.86
C GLU A 247 -19.98 19.53 -24.29
N ASN A 248 -18.75 19.00 -24.24
CA ASN A 248 -18.43 17.65 -24.73
C ASN A 248 -17.47 16.91 -23.79
N VAL A 249 -18.02 15.96 -23.01
CA VAL A 249 -17.23 15.05 -22.17
C VAL A 249 -17.11 13.70 -22.88
N GLU A 250 -15.89 13.22 -23.04
CA GLU A 250 -15.56 11.92 -23.62
C GLU A 250 -14.91 11.02 -22.57
N VAL A 251 -15.35 9.76 -22.51
CA VAL A 251 -14.78 8.74 -21.62
C VAL A 251 -13.92 7.79 -22.45
N ARG A 252 -12.63 7.71 -22.12
CA ARG A 252 -11.61 6.97 -22.85
C ARG A 252 -11.04 5.85 -21.99
N HIS A 253 -11.05 4.64 -22.55
CA HIS A 253 -10.45 3.42 -21.97
C HIS A 253 -9.46 2.76 -22.94
N ASP A 254 -9.20 3.41 -24.06
CA ASP A 254 -8.24 3.09 -25.11
C ASP A 254 -6.85 3.69 -24.83
N LEU A 255 -6.60 4.22 -23.63
CA LEU A 255 -5.36 4.92 -23.31
C LEU A 255 -4.43 4.04 -22.48
N LEU A 256 -3.17 3.96 -22.90
CA LEU A 256 -2.07 3.40 -22.14
C LEU A 256 -1.30 4.54 -21.45
N ASP A 257 -1.10 4.40 -20.14
CA ASP A 257 -0.27 5.34 -19.37
C ASP A 257 1.22 5.06 -19.62
N CYS A 258 1.93 6.05 -20.14
CA CYS A 258 3.37 5.95 -20.39
C CYS A 258 4.19 6.38 -19.16
N HIS A 259 3.56 6.89 -18.09
CA HIS A 259 4.22 7.47 -16.91
C HIS A 259 5.19 8.62 -17.24
N ILE A 260 4.99 9.28 -18.38
CA ILE A 260 5.71 10.48 -18.79
C ILE A 260 4.76 11.66 -18.63
N SER A 261 5.11 12.60 -17.75
CA SER A 261 4.29 13.78 -17.51
C SER A 261 5.14 15.05 -17.51
N ILE A 262 4.67 16.07 -18.21
CA ILE A 262 5.29 17.41 -18.19
C ILE A 262 4.65 18.18 -17.04
N CYS A 263 5.48 18.71 -16.15
CA CYS A 263 5.06 19.33 -14.90
C CYS A 263 5.56 20.77 -14.80
N SER A 264 4.75 21.62 -14.17
CA SER A 264 5.19 22.92 -13.67
C SER A 264 5.89 22.74 -12.31
N PRO A 265 6.78 23.66 -11.91
CA PRO A 265 7.37 23.65 -10.56
C PRO A 265 6.32 23.75 -9.45
N GLN A 266 5.11 24.27 -9.73
CA GLN A 266 4.00 24.29 -8.77
C GLN A 266 3.58 22.89 -8.33
N VAL A 267 3.80 21.85 -9.15
CA VAL A 267 3.57 20.47 -8.72
C VAL A 267 4.38 20.17 -7.46
N ALA A 268 5.66 20.55 -7.45
CA ALA A 268 6.53 20.29 -6.31
C ALA A 268 6.05 21.04 -5.05
N GLU A 269 5.61 22.29 -5.19
CA GLU A 269 5.00 23.08 -4.11
C GLU A 269 3.72 22.41 -3.57
N LEU A 270 2.85 21.91 -4.44
CA LEU A 270 1.61 21.21 -4.03
C LEU A 270 1.88 19.89 -3.28
N PHE A 271 2.98 19.20 -3.60
CA PHE A 271 3.44 18.03 -2.85
C PHE A 271 4.02 18.42 -1.48
N THR A 272 4.64 19.60 -1.36
CA THR A 272 5.11 20.15 -0.09
C THR A 272 3.94 20.54 0.82
N ASP A 273 2.90 21.16 0.27
CA ASP A 273 1.70 21.56 1.01
C ASP A 273 0.87 20.36 1.48
N ASN A 274 0.79 19.30 0.66
CA ASN A 274 -0.01 18.10 0.94
C ASN A 274 0.88 16.89 1.20
N PHE A 275 1.06 16.56 2.49
CA PHE A 275 1.90 15.42 2.89
C PHE A 275 1.32 14.05 2.48
N ASP A 276 0.00 13.97 2.32
CA ASP A 276 -0.71 12.71 2.05
C ASP A 276 -0.49 12.18 0.63
N TYR A 277 -0.03 13.02 -0.31
CA TYR A 277 0.27 12.59 -1.67
C TYR A 277 1.57 11.79 -1.72
N GLN A 278 1.44 10.46 -1.85
CA GLN A 278 2.57 9.54 -1.96
C GLN A 278 2.95 9.27 -3.43
N THR A 279 1.95 9.02 -4.28
CA THR A 279 2.16 8.67 -5.70
C THR A 279 1.59 9.73 -6.64
N ARG A 280 1.97 9.65 -7.93
CA ARG A 280 1.41 10.50 -8.99
C ARG A 280 -0.11 10.37 -9.08
N ASP A 281 -0.63 9.16 -8.89
CA ASP A 281 -2.05 8.87 -9.05
C ASP A 281 -2.90 9.44 -7.92
N ASP A 282 -2.37 9.42 -6.69
CA ASP A 282 -3.01 10.08 -5.54
C ASP A 282 -3.05 11.59 -5.74
N PHE A 283 -1.95 12.15 -6.25
CA PHE A 283 -1.88 13.57 -6.60
C PHE A 283 -2.90 13.95 -7.67
N VAL A 284 -2.99 13.20 -8.77
CA VAL A 284 -3.97 13.47 -9.85
C VAL A 284 -5.40 13.37 -9.31
N ARG A 285 -5.73 12.32 -8.54
CA ARG A 285 -7.07 12.18 -7.93
C ARG A 285 -7.38 13.30 -6.95
N GLY A 286 -6.43 13.64 -6.08
CA GLY A 286 -6.58 14.70 -5.09
C GLY A 286 -6.77 16.07 -5.75
N LEU A 287 -6.03 16.37 -6.82
CA LEU A 287 -6.14 17.64 -7.53
C LEU A 287 -7.46 17.78 -8.29
N LEU A 288 -7.97 16.69 -8.87
CA LEU A 288 -9.27 16.68 -9.57
C LEU A 288 -10.45 16.83 -8.61
N VAL A 289 -10.36 16.29 -7.38
CA VAL A 289 -11.39 16.49 -6.36
C VAL A 289 -11.37 17.91 -5.80
N ASN A 290 -10.18 18.49 -5.64
CA ASN A 290 -9.98 19.82 -5.07
C ASN A 290 -10.06 20.97 -6.10
N GLU A 291 -10.73 20.76 -7.23
CA GLU A 291 -10.82 21.74 -8.32
C GLU A 291 -11.41 23.08 -7.83
N GLU A 292 -12.41 23.04 -6.94
CA GLU A 292 -13.09 24.24 -6.43
C GLU A 292 -12.18 25.16 -5.60
N ILE A 293 -11.13 24.61 -4.98
CA ILE A 293 -10.29 25.35 -4.02
C ILE A 293 -9.04 25.91 -4.69
N LEU A 294 -8.35 25.08 -5.49
CA LEU A 294 -7.05 25.42 -6.08
C LEU A 294 -7.17 25.92 -7.52
N GLY A 295 -8.25 25.57 -8.24
CA GLY A 295 -8.47 25.96 -9.63
C GLY A 295 -7.42 25.39 -10.62
N ASN A 296 -6.55 24.49 -10.18
CA ASN A 296 -5.46 23.94 -10.97
C ASN A 296 -5.99 22.90 -11.97
N GLN A 297 -5.46 22.93 -13.19
CA GLN A 297 -5.93 22.06 -14.27
C GLN A 297 -4.84 21.09 -14.72
N ILE A 298 -5.26 19.84 -14.96
CA ILE A 298 -4.45 18.79 -15.56
C ILE A 298 -4.91 18.59 -17.00
N HIS A 299 -3.96 18.63 -17.90
CA HIS A 299 -4.17 18.40 -19.31
C HIS A 299 -3.63 17.03 -19.73
N MET A 300 -4.09 16.54 -20.88
CA MET A 300 -3.54 15.36 -21.53
C MET A 300 -3.09 15.66 -22.95
N HIS A 301 -2.10 14.89 -23.39
CA HIS A 301 -1.63 14.80 -24.76
C HIS A 301 -1.65 13.33 -25.17
N VAL A 302 -2.21 13.03 -26.33
CA VAL A 302 -2.38 11.67 -26.79
C VAL A 302 -1.62 11.45 -28.09
N THR A 303 -0.82 10.39 -28.10
CA THR A 303 0.01 10.03 -29.23
C THR A 303 -0.42 8.69 -29.82
N THR A 304 -0.51 8.64 -31.15
CA THR A 304 -1.00 7.48 -31.91
C THR A 304 0.13 6.66 -32.52
N GLU A 305 1.14 7.32 -33.11
CA GLU A 305 2.17 6.67 -33.93
C GLU A 305 3.37 6.17 -33.10
N GLU A 306 3.69 6.85 -32.01
CA GLU A 306 4.89 6.60 -31.20
C GLU A 306 4.59 5.63 -30.04
N TYR A 307 5.63 4.93 -29.58
CA TYR A 307 5.57 3.95 -28.51
C TYR A 307 6.00 4.54 -27.17
N GLY A 308 5.25 4.21 -26.13
CA GLY A 308 5.57 4.55 -24.75
C GLY A 308 4.88 3.55 -23.84
N ALA A 309 5.66 2.83 -23.04
CA ALA A 309 5.14 1.90 -22.06
C ALA A 309 6.01 1.93 -20.80
N HIS A 310 5.37 1.64 -19.68
CA HIS A 310 5.98 1.55 -18.36
C HIS A 310 5.92 0.10 -17.87
N ILE A 311 6.94 -0.36 -17.13
CA ILE A 311 7.06 -1.76 -16.72
C ILE A 311 6.75 -1.91 -15.23
N CYS A 312 5.53 -2.34 -14.90
CA CYS A 312 5.14 -2.69 -13.52
C CYS A 312 5.27 -4.18 -13.21
N ASN A 313 4.94 -5.03 -14.19
CA ASN A 313 4.68 -6.46 -13.99
C ASN A 313 5.58 -7.31 -14.89
N LEU A 314 5.80 -8.58 -14.53
CA LEU A 314 6.54 -9.53 -15.36
C LEU A 314 5.90 -9.70 -16.76
N LEU A 315 4.57 -9.65 -16.82
CA LEU A 315 3.81 -9.65 -18.06
C LEU A 315 4.11 -8.41 -18.92
N MET A 316 4.20 -7.23 -18.30
CA MET A 316 4.58 -5.98 -18.98
C MET A 316 6.03 -6.05 -19.44
N TYR A 317 6.92 -6.60 -18.62
CA TYR A 317 8.31 -6.81 -18.98
C TYR A 317 8.45 -7.73 -20.21
N GLU A 318 7.74 -8.85 -20.24
CA GLU A 318 7.70 -9.75 -21.39
C GLU A 318 7.12 -9.08 -22.65
N ALA A 319 6.03 -8.32 -22.49
CA ALA A 319 5.38 -7.60 -23.58
C ALA A 319 6.31 -6.52 -24.17
N VAL A 320 6.88 -5.66 -23.32
CA VAL A 320 7.79 -4.58 -23.73
C VAL A 320 9.07 -5.15 -24.34
N CYS A 321 9.64 -6.22 -23.78
CA CYS A 321 10.79 -6.89 -24.38
C CYS A 321 10.47 -7.44 -25.78
N SER A 322 9.30 -8.08 -25.93
CA SER A 322 8.84 -8.56 -27.24
C SER A 322 8.66 -7.41 -28.23
N ASP A 323 8.17 -6.26 -27.78
CA ASP A 323 7.96 -5.07 -28.59
C ASP A 323 9.29 -4.44 -29.04
N ILE A 324 10.31 -4.44 -28.17
CA ILE A 324 11.67 -4.00 -28.52
C ILE A 324 12.26 -4.90 -29.62
N ILE A 325 12.16 -6.23 -29.49
CA ILE A 325 12.70 -7.19 -30.47
C ILE A 325 12.01 -7.03 -31.83
N ARG A 326 10.68 -6.83 -31.80
CA ARG A 326 9.83 -6.60 -32.98
C ARG A 326 9.97 -5.20 -33.58
N ARG A 327 10.82 -4.33 -33.00
CA ARG A 327 11.12 -2.97 -33.46
C ARG A 327 9.96 -1.97 -33.35
N TRP A 328 9.03 -2.15 -32.42
CA TRP A 328 7.99 -1.14 -32.15
C TRP A 328 8.59 0.17 -31.61
N VAL A 329 9.74 0.07 -30.93
CA VAL A 329 10.44 1.20 -30.31
C VAL A 329 11.53 1.76 -31.25
N TYR A 330 11.36 1.69 -32.57
CA TYR A 330 12.33 2.30 -33.49
C TYR A 330 12.40 3.82 -33.27
N PRO A 331 13.59 4.46 -33.11
CA PRO A 331 14.94 4.02 -33.50
C PRO A 331 15.75 3.29 -32.41
N LEU A 332 15.21 3.10 -31.20
CA LEU A 332 15.86 2.39 -30.08
C LEU A 332 15.83 0.88 -30.35
N THR A 333 16.76 0.41 -31.17
CA THR A 333 16.92 -1.01 -31.49
C THR A 333 18.26 -1.54 -30.97
N PRO A 334 18.34 -2.83 -30.56
CA PRO A 334 19.60 -3.41 -30.06
C PRO A 334 20.77 -3.31 -31.04
N GLU A 335 20.50 -3.31 -32.35
CA GLU A 335 21.54 -3.20 -33.40
C GLU A 335 22.25 -1.84 -33.43
N MET A 336 21.57 -0.77 -32.98
CA MET A 336 22.14 0.58 -33.00
C MET A 336 23.25 0.75 -31.96
N ASN A 337 23.34 -0.19 -30.99
CA ASN A 337 24.30 -0.18 -29.88
C ASN A 337 24.44 1.21 -29.24
N PHE A 338 23.34 1.75 -28.73
CA PHE A 338 23.29 3.12 -28.21
C PHE A 338 24.14 3.33 -26.95
N SER A 339 24.44 2.26 -26.20
CA SER A 339 25.25 2.31 -24.97
C SER A 339 26.78 2.41 -25.21
N ASP A 340 27.24 2.36 -26.48
CA ASP A 340 28.66 2.42 -26.89
C ASP A 340 29.56 1.30 -26.30
N ASP A 341 28.96 0.24 -25.74
CA ASP A 341 29.71 -0.90 -25.23
C ASP A 341 30.11 -1.82 -26.38
N LYS A 342 31.43 -2.06 -26.51
CA LYS A 342 31.99 -2.93 -27.56
C LYS A 342 31.45 -4.36 -27.49
N ASN A 343 30.93 -4.75 -26.33
CA ASN A 343 30.42 -6.09 -26.08
C ASN A 343 28.97 -6.30 -26.57
N GLN A 344 28.30 -5.23 -27.01
CA GLN A 344 26.86 -5.25 -27.37
C GLN A 344 26.60 -4.96 -28.85
N SER A 345 27.54 -5.28 -29.75
CA SER A 345 27.29 -5.16 -31.19
C SER A 345 26.48 -6.36 -31.69
N TYR A 346 25.27 -6.10 -32.20
CA TYR A 346 24.38 -7.11 -32.78
C TYR A 346 24.29 -6.97 -34.30
N THR A 347 24.30 -8.11 -35.00
CA THR A 347 23.96 -8.18 -36.42
C THR A 347 22.51 -8.62 -36.57
N HIS A 348 21.73 -7.88 -37.35
CA HIS A 348 20.34 -8.20 -37.62
C HIS A 348 20.18 -9.07 -38.88
N SER A 349 19.38 -10.13 -38.75
CA SER A 349 19.02 -11.07 -39.81
C SER A 349 17.50 -11.13 -40.01
N LYS A 350 17.04 -11.79 -41.08
CA LYS A 350 15.60 -11.99 -41.36
C LYS A 350 14.88 -12.65 -40.17
N HIS A 351 13.58 -12.37 -40.02
CA HIS A 351 12.75 -12.81 -38.89
C HIS A 351 13.15 -12.24 -37.52
N ASN A 352 13.69 -11.00 -37.51
CA ASN A 352 14.11 -10.29 -36.30
C ASN A 352 15.08 -11.11 -35.43
N ILE A 353 16.08 -11.71 -36.09
CA ILE A 353 17.12 -12.46 -35.40
C ILE A 353 18.30 -11.53 -35.17
N TYR A 354 18.67 -11.32 -33.92
CA TYR A 354 19.80 -10.52 -33.49
C TYR A 354 20.92 -11.43 -33.00
N ARG A 355 22.08 -11.35 -33.65
CA ARG A 355 23.25 -12.18 -33.33
C ARG A 355 24.40 -11.32 -32.82
N GLY A 356 24.83 -11.58 -31.60
CA GLY A 356 26.04 -11.01 -31.01
C GLY A 356 27.33 -11.57 -31.63
N VAL A 357 28.45 -10.96 -31.28
CA VAL A 357 29.78 -11.38 -31.71
C VAL A 357 30.16 -12.71 -31.02
N ASP A 358 30.97 -13.54 -31.67
CA ASP A 358 31.49 -14.79 -31.10
C ASP A 358 30.43 -15.84 -30.69
N VAL A 359 29.27 -15.84 -31.32
CA VAL A 359 28.24 -16.87 -31.10
C VAL A 359 28.56 -18.14 -31.89
N SER A 360 28.72 -19.27 -31.20
CA SER A 360 28.85 -20.60 -31.81
C SER A 360 27.51 -21.32 -31.81
N LEU A 361 27.04 -21.66 -33.01
CA LEU A 361 25.77 -22.34 -33.22
C LEU A 361 26.02 -23.82 -33.58
N GLY A 362 25.43 -24.75 -32.83
CA GLY A 362 25.53 -26.18 -33.07
C GLY A 362 24.82 -26.65 -34.35
N HIS A 363 25.11 -27.88 -34.78
CA HIS A 363 24.52 -28.42 -36.01
C HIS A 363 23.03 -28.75 -35.77
N GLY A 364 22.17 -28.40 -36.72
CA GLY A 364 20.74 -28.72 -36.67
C GLY A 364 19.89 -27.83 -35.74
N SER A 365 20.48 -26.84 -35.06
CA SER A 365 19.71 -25.87 -34.29
C SER A 365 18.93 -24.92 -35.20
N MET A 366 17.65 -24.70 -34.89
CA MET A 366 16.76 -23.82 -35.63
C MET A 366 16.41 -22.58 -34.81
N LEU A 367 16.81 -21.42 -35.32
CA LEU A 367 16.35 -20.12 -34.86
C LEU A 367 15.11 -19.75 -35.69
N LYS A 368 13.94 -19.65 -35.05
CA LYS A 368 12.68 -19.35 -35.74
C LYS A 368 12.52 -17.84 -35.92
N GLU A 369 11.88 -17.18 -34.96
CA GLU A 369 11.52 -15.77 -35.04
C GLU A 369 11.79 -15.05 -33.72
N ASN A 370 12.10 -13.75 -33.81
CA ASN A 370 12.27 -12.83 -32.68
C ASN A 370 13.25 -13.38 -31.62
N VAL A 371 14.47 -13.70 -32.06
CA VAL A 371 15.50 -14.25 -31.18
C VAL A 371 16.64 -13.26 -31.03
N LEU A 372 17.07 -13.00 -29.79
CA LEU A 372 18.27 -12.22 -29.51
C LEU A 372 19.31 -13.10 -28.81
N ILE A 373 20.54 -13.12 -29.33
CA ILE A 373 21.65 -13.90 -28.79
C ILE A 373 22.79 -12.97 -28.41
N GLY A 374 23.12 -12.90 -27.11
CA GLY A 374 24.25 -12.14 -26.58
C GLY A 374 25.63 -12.66 -27.02
N GLN A 375 26.66 -11.86 -26.75
CA GLN A 375 28.04 -12.18 -27.10
C GLN A 375 28.55 -13.42 -26.36
N GLY A 376 29.38 -14.23 -27.04
CA GLY A 376 30.09 -15.36 -26.42
C GLY A 376 29.19 -16.54 -26.01
N THR A 377 27.92 -16.52 -26.43
CA THR A 377 26.96 -17.57 -26.13
C THR A 377 27.18 -18.80 -27.02
N VAL A 378 27.20 -19.97 -26.38
CA VAL A 378 27.39 -21.27 -27.00
C VAL A 378 26.05 -22.01 -27.03
N ILE A 379 25.59 -22.36 -28.22
CA ILE A 379 24.34 -23.10 -28.43
C ILE A 379 24.68 -24.50 -28.96
N GLY A 380 24.12 -25.53 -28.31
CA GLY A 380 24.23 -26.93 -28.69
C GLY A 380 23.53 -27.29 -30.00
N SER A 381 23.50 -28.59 -30.29
CA SER A 381 22.92 -29.18 -31.48
C SER A 381 21.42 -29.43 -31.31
N ASN A 382 20.66 -29.37 -32.42
CA ASN A 382 19.21 -29.65 -32.46
C ASN A 382 18.33 -28.79 -31.55
N CYS A 383 18.75 -27.59 -31.15
CA CYS A 383 17.92 -26.67 -30.37
C CYS A 383 16.83 -26.00 -31.22
N SER A 384 15.67 -25.69 -30.62
CA SER A 384 14.62 -24.87 -31.25
C SER A 384 14.35 -23.63 -30.40
N ILE A 385 14.64 -22.45 -30.93
CA ILE A 385 14.53 -21.17 -30.20
C ILE A 385 13.53 -20.25 -30.89
N MET A 386 12.56 -19.73 -30.14
CA MET A 386 11.50 -18.83 -30.60
C MET A 386 11.16 -17.76 -29.56
N ASN A 387 10.96 -16.51 -30.01
CA ASN A 387 10.54 -15.36 -29.18
C ASN A 387 11.34 -15.21 -27.88
N SER A 388 12.65 -15.48 -27.91
CA SER A 388 13.48 -15.59 -26.70
C SER A 388 14.65 -14.62 -26.73
N VAL A 389 14.99 -14.08 -25.56
CA VAL A 389 16.15 -13.21 -25.35
C VAL A 389 17.19 -13.97 -24.56
N ILE A 390 18.42 -13.99 -25.06
CA ILE A 390 19.54 -14.70 -24.45
C ILE A 390 20.65 -13.72 -24.13
N GLY A 391 21.06 -13.73 -22.87
CA GLY A 391 22.17 -12.97 -22.32
C GLY A 391 23.54 -13.33 -22.89
N GLN A 392 24.56 -12.70 -22.33
CA GLN A 392 25.95 -12.87 -22.68
C GLN A 392 26.56 -14.08 -21.97
N ASN A 393 27.51 -14.74 -22.65
CA ASN A 393 28.28 -15.88 -22.13
C ASN A 393 27.42 -17.06 -21.65
N CYS A 394 26.24 -17.24 -22.24
CA CYS A 394 25.36 -18.34 -21.88
C CYS A 394 25.82 -19.66 -22.52
N ARG A 395 25.55 -20.78 -21.86
CA ARG A 395 25.82 -22.13 -22.39
C ARG A 395 24.51 -22.89 -22.46
N ILE A 396 24.10 -23.23 -23.66
CA ILE A 396 22.87 -23.97 -23.94
C ILE A 396 23.28 -25.36 -24.47
N GLY A 397 22.80 -26.40 -23.81
CA GLY A 397 23.03 -27.80 -24.16
C GLY A 397 22.31 -28.26 -25.43
N ASP A 398 22.33 -29.56 -25.65
CA ASP A 398 21.76 -30.22 -26.82
C ASP A 398 20.25 -30.51 -26.63
N GLU A 399 19.50 -30.49 -27.73
CA GLU A 399 18.05 -30.83 -27.77
C GLU A 399 17.16 -29.94 -26.87
N VAL A 400 17.54 -28.68 -26.69
CA VAL A 400 16.81 -27.69 -25.89
C VAL A 400 15.73 -26.97 -26.71
N THR A 401 14.55 -26.80 -26.13
CA THR A 401 13.47 -25.98 -26.71
C THR A 401 13.18 -24.75 -25.85
N LEU A 402 13.35 -23.57 -26.43
CA LEU A 402 13.07 -22.28 -25.81
C LEU A 402 11.91 -21.59 -26.54
N ASP A 403 10.83 -21.31 -25.82
CA ASP A 403 9.66 -20.58 -26.33
C ASP A 403 9.28 -19.47 -25.36
N GLY A 404 9.50 -18.21 -25.75
CA GLY A 404 9.21 -17.05 -24.88
C GLY A 404 10.14 -16.93 -23.66
N ALA A 405 11.35 -17.48 -23.70
CA ALA A 405 12.24 -17.49 -22.55
C ALA A 405 13.15 -16.24 -22.50
N PHE A 406 13.31 -15.67 -21.31
CA PHE A 406 14.26 -14.60 -21.03
C PHE A 406 15.40 -15.14 -20.18
N LEU A 407 16.57 -15.30 -20.78
CA LEU A 407 17.79 -15.74 -20.11
C LEU A 407 18.72 -14.55 -19.95
N TRP A 408 19.16 -14.27 -18.72
CA TRP A 408 20.17 -13.24 -18.47
C TRP A 408 21.60 -13.79 -18.60
N ASP A 409 22.58 -13.10 -18.03
CA ASP A 409 23.99 -13.33 -18.31
C ASP A 409 24.54 -14.54 -17.54
N GLY A 410 25.43 -15.30 -18.19
CA GLY A 410 26.11 -16.44 -17.57
C GLY A 410 25.22 -17.64 -17.24
N VAL A 411 24.03 -17.74 -17.84
CA VAL A 411 23.11 -18.87 -17.61
C VAL A 411 23.64 -20.16 -18.24
N HIS A 412 23.49 -21.27 -17.51
CA HIS A 412 23.85 -22.60 -17.97
C HIS A 412 22.62 -23.52 -18.04
N ILE A 413 22.28 -23.95 -19.24
CA ILE A 413 21.18 -24.88 -19.52
C ILE A 413 21.78 -26.19 -20.02
N ALA A 414 21.50 -27.29 -19.34
CA ALA A 414 21.92 -28.62 -19.73
C ALA A 414 21.04 -29.23 -20.84
N ASP A 415 21.25 -30.50 -21.17
CA ASP A 415 20.61 -31.16 -22.29
C ASP A 415 19.15 -31.54 -21.99
N ASN A 416 18.33 -31.64 -23.05
CA ASN A 416 16.93 -32.08 -22.97
C ASN A 416 16.02 -31.19 -22.09
N VAL A 417 16.25 -29.88 -22.09
CA VAL A 417 15.46 -28.91 -21.31
C VAL A 417 14.38 -28.25 -22.16
N VAL A 418 13.18 -28.11 -21.58
CA VAL A 418 12.05 -27.39 -22.19
C VAL A 418 11.72 -26.18 -21.33
N ILE A 419 11.77 -24.98 -21.91
CA ILE A 419 11.48 -23.72 -21.22
C ILE A 419 10.40 -22.96 -21.98
N CYS A 420 9.29 -22.68 -21.30
CA CYS A 420 8.18 -21.89 -21.83
C CYS A 420 7.97 -20.64 -20.98
N HIS A 421 7.93 -19.45 -21.60
CA HIS A 421 7.51 -18.17 -20.98
C HIS A 421 8.06 -17.96 -19.56
N SER A 422 9.37 -18.12 -19.39
CA SER A 422 10.03 -18.11 -18.08
C SER A 422 11.20 -17.14 -18.06
N VAL A 423 11.50 -16.58 -16.88
CA VAL A 423 12.63 -15.68 -16.66
C VAL A 423 13.69 -16.37 -15.81
N ILE A 424 14.91 -16.39 -16.33
CA ILE A 424 16.08 -17.01 -15.70
C ILE A 424 17.15 -15.94 -15.51
N CYS A 425 17.46 -15.65 -14.25
CA CYS A 425 18.40 -14.60 -13.87
C CYS A 425 19.86 -15.03 -13.97
N ASP A 426 20.76 -14.11 -13.63
CA ASP A 426 22.20 -14.27 -13.78
C ASP A 426 22.76 -15.50 -13.04
N GLU A 427 23.70 -16.17 -13.70
CA GLU A 427 24.45 -17.32 -13.18
C GLU A 427 23.56 -18.50 -12.72
N ALA A 428 22.33 -18.59 -13.20
CA ALA A 428 21.45 -19.72 -12.90
C ALA A 428 21.84 -20.97 -13.68
N GLU A 429 21.69 -22.14 -13.05
CA GLU A 429 21.96 -23.44 -13.67
C GLU A 429 20.70 -24.31 -13.71
N VAL A 430 20.33 -24.76 -14.92
CA VAL A 430 19.26 -25.72 -15.13
C VAL A 430 19.87 -27.05 -15.58
N LYS A 431 19.71 -28.11 -14.76
CA LYS A 431 20.23 -29.44 -15.06
C LYS A 431 19.36 -30.20 -16.09
N GLU A 432 19.79 -31.42 -16.41
CA GLU A 432 19.21 -32.23 -17.48
C GLU A 432 17.74 -32.60 -17.24
N LYS A 433 16.97 -32.72 -18.34
CA LYS A 433 15.58 -33.21 -18.35
C LYS A 433 14.60 -32.38 -17.51
N VAL A 434 14.90 -31.10 -17.30
CA VAL A 434 14.00 -30.17 -16.61
C VAL A 434 12.96 -29.63 -17.58
N LYS A 435 11.72 -29.50 -17.11
CA LYS A 435 10.63 -28.85 -17.84
C LYS A 435 10.07 -27.69 -17.02
N LEU A 436 10.25 -26.49 -17.54
CA LEU A 436 9.73 -25.26 -16.96
C LEU A 436 8.43 -24.90 -17.67
N LYS A 437 7.33 -24.86 -16.90
CA LYS A 437 6.05 -24.38 -17.39
C LYS A 437 6.02 -22.84 -17.46
N PRO A 438 5.04 -22.24 -18.16
CA PRO A 438 4.88 -20.79 -18.24
C PRO A 438 4.90 -20.07 -16.88
N HIS A 439 5.43 -18.85 -16.89
CA HIS A 439 5.49 -17.93 -15.76
C HIS A 439 6.34 -18.41 -14.57
N CYS A 440 7.38 -19.22 -14.83
CA CYS A 440 8.38 -19.53 -13.81
C CYS A 440 9.45 -18.43 -13.73
N VAL A 441 9.88 -18.09 -12.51
CA VAL A 441 10.97 -17.14 -12.26
C VAL A 441 12.05 -17.81 -11.41
N LEU A 442 13.27 -17.85 -11.94
CA LEU A 442 14.45 -18.34 -11.25
C LEU A 442 15.36 -17.16 -10.91
N SER A 443 15.57 -16.91 -9.61
CA SER A 443 16.49 -15.85 -9.16
C SER A 443 17.95 -16.18 -9.45
N SER A 444 18.85 -15.21 -9.25
CA SER A 444 20.29 -15.37 -9.48
C SER A 444 20.88 -16.57 -8.73
N GLN A 445 21.83 -17.28 -9.37
CA GLN A 445 22.57 -18.41 -8.79
C GLN A 445 21.73 -19.62 -8.33
N VAL A 446 20.45 -19.66 -8.70
CA VAL A 446 19.57 -20.81 -8.43
C VAL A 446 20.01 -22.00 -9.29
N VAL A 447 20.02 -23.18 -8.67
CA VAL A 447 20.28 -24.44 -9.37
C VAL A 447 19.02 -25.28 -9.31
N VAL A 448 18.49 -25.67 -10.47
CA VAL A 448 17.37 -26.61 -10.58
C VAL A 448 17.94 -28.00 -10.86
N GLY A 449 17.65 -28.96 -9.97
CA GLY A 449 18.11 -30.34 -10.09
C GLY A 449 17.53 -31.08 -11.31
N PRO A 450 18.13 -32.22 -11.69
CA PRO A 450 17.71 -32.99 -12.85
C PRO A 450 16.35 -33.68 -12.65
N ASP A 451 15.66 -33.97 -13.76
CA ASP A 451 14.39 -34.72 -13.81
C ASP A 451 13.19 -34.07 -13.07
N ILE A 452 13.08 -32.73 -13.11
CA ILE A 452 12.01 -31.97 -12.44
C ILE A 452 11.12 -31.21 -13.42
N THR A 453 9.82 -31.25 -13.15
CA THR A 453 8.80 -30.39 -13.78
C THR A 453 8.33 -29.35 -12.78
N LEU A 454 8.59 -28.06 -13.06
CA LEU A 454 8.03 -26.97 -12.26
C LEU A 454 6.61 -26.61 -12.71
N SER A 455 5.74 -26.28 -11.75
CA SER A 455 4.38 -25.80 -12.01
C SER A 455 4.36 -24.35 -12.52
N GLU A 456 3.26 -23.94 -13.14
CA GLU A 456 3.05 -22.56 -13.59
C GLU A 456 3.10 -21.59 -12.40
N GLY A 457 3.70 -20.42 -12.60
CA GLY A 457 3.77 -19.37 -11.56
C GLY A 457 4.76 -19.64 -10.42
N THR A 458 5.64 -20.63 -10.56
CA THR A 458 6.61 -20.97 -9.51
C THR A 458 7.75 -19.95 -9.47
N VAL A 459 8.00 -19.36 -8.30
CA VAL A 459 9.14 -18.46 -8.06
C VAL A 459 10.14 -19.13 -7.14
N ILE A 460 11.38 -19.28 -7.59
CA ILE A 460 12.45 -19.89 -6.80
C ILE A 460 13.50 -18.83 -6.50
N SER A 461 13.76 -18.62 -5.21
CA SER A 461 14.77 -17.68 -4.72
C SER A 461 15.76 -18.33 -3.75
N LEU A 462 16.99 -17.83 -3.69
CA LEU A 462 17.94 -18.21 -2.64
C LEU A 462 17.59 -17.62 -1.27
N HIS A 463 16.76 -16.58 -1.24
CA HIS A 463 16.29 -15.96 -0.01
C HIS A 463 15.07 -16.75 0.52
N PRO A 464 15.15 -17.35 1.71
CA PRO A 464 13.97 -17.92 2.35
C PRO A 464 12.95 -16.79 2.59
N PRO A 465 11.63 -17.06 2.44
CA PRO A 465 10.63 -16.14 2.97
C PRO A 465 10.89 -15.98 4.48
N ASP A 466 10.85 -14.74 4.96
CA ASP A 466 10.96 -14.42 6.39
C ASP A 466 9.72 -14.98 7.10
N GLU A 467 9.70 -16.28 7.39
CA GLU A 467 8.85 -16.81 8.46
C GLU A 467 9.41 -16.20 9.74
N GLU A 468 8.59 -15.36 10.36
CA GLU A 468 8.81 -14.78 11.69
C GLU A 468 9.44 -15.84 12.59
N GLU A 469 10.65 -15.57 13.09
CA GLU A 469 11.19 -16.35 14.20
C GLU A 469 10.19 -16.16 15.34
N GLU A 470 9.33 -17.16 15.56
CA GLU A 470 8.65 -17.34 16.84
C GLU A 470 9.76 -17.41 17.88
N ASP A 471 9.98 -16.28 18.55
CA ASP A 471 10.85 -16.16 19.73
C ASP A 471 10.27 -17.08 20.81
N ASP A 472 10.66 -18.35 20.77
CA ASP A 472 10.51 -19.28 21.89
C ASP A 472 11.44 -18.80 23.01
N ASP A 473 10.91 -17.89 23.83
CA ASP A 473 11.46 -17.45 25.11
C ASP A 473 11.64 -18.66 26.05
N GLN A 474 12.74 -19.39 25.90
CA GLN A 474 13.20 -20.36 26.88
C GLN A 474 14.29 -19.73 27.75
N PHE A 475 13.83 -19.05 28.80
CA PHE A 475 14.63 -18.65 29.95
C PHE A 475 15.41 -19.86 30.50
N SER A 476 16.73 -19.87 30.32
CA SER A 476 17.62 -20.81 31.00
C SER A 476 18.81 -20.07 31.60
N ASP A 477 18.98 -20.30 32.90
CA ASP A 477 19.81 -19.59 33.85
C ASP A 477 21.32 -19.94 33.74
N ASP A 478 22.12 -18.97 34.14
CA ASP A 478 23.57 -18.82 34.30
C ASP A 478 24.55 -20.02 34.12
N SER A 479 25.59 -19.83 33.27
CA SER A 479 27.02 -19.75 33.66
C SER A 479 28.03 -20.27 32.61
N GLY A 480 29.05 -19.43 32.30
CA GLY A 480 30.43 -19.90 32.04
C GLY A 480 30.92 -20.19 30.60
N VAL A 481 31.58 -19.18 29.99
CA VAL A 481 32.84 -19.28 29.20
C VAL A 481 32.95 -20.32 28.06
N ASN A 482 32.73 -19.90 26.81
CA ASN A 482 33.72 -19.84 25.71
C ASN A 482 33.05 -19.47 24.37
N LYS A 483 33.57 -18.46 23.69
CA LYS A 483 33.19 -18.11 22.32
C LYS A 483 33.75 -19.17 21.36
N GLU A 484 32.90 -20.08 20.91
CA GLU A 484 33.02 -20.70 19.59
C GLU A 484 31.85 -20.23 18.73
N GLU A 485 32.16 -19.84 17.49
CA GLU A 485 31.20 -19.38 16.50
C GLU A 485 30.06 -20.40 16.34
N SER A 486 28.87 -20.02 16.82
CA SER A 486 27.66 -20.82 16.66
C SER A 486 27.31 -20.91 15.19
N LYS A 487 27.67 -22.04 14.59
CA LYS A 487 27.20 -22.53 13.29
C LYS A 487 25.71 -22.25 13.15
N VAL A 488 25.36 -21.34 12.25
CA VAL A 488 24.00 -21.24 11.70
C VAL A 488 23.62 -22.64 11.24
N LYS A 489 22.64 -23.25 11.91
CA LYS A 489 22.08 -24.54 11.50
C LYS A 489 21.38 -24.30 10.15
N LEU A 490 22.11 -24.51 9.05
CA LEU A 490 21.59 -24.58 7.69
C LEU A 490 20.49 -25.65 7.65
N LYS A 491 19.23 -25.23 7.80
CA LYS A 491 18.06 -26.04 7.39
C LYS A 491 18.26 -26.34 5.90
N GLY A 492 18.56 -27.60 5.58
CA GLY A 492 18.88 -28.03 4.21
C GLY A 492 17.78 -27.64 3.22
N TYR A 493 18.20 -27.30 1.99
CA TYR A 493 17.33 -26.96 0.86
C TYR A 493 16.17 -27.96 0.74
N ASN A 494 14.98 -27.46 0.38
CA ASN A 494 13.78 -28.29 0.27
C ASN A 494 13.90 -29.23 -0.94
N LYS A 495 14.52 -30.40 -0.75
CA LYS A 495 14.85 -31.39 -1.79
C LYS A 495 13.66 -31.90 -2.60
N LYS A 496 12.43 -31.64 -2.15
CA LYS A 496 11.20 -32.07 -2.82
C LYS A 496 10.82 -31.20 -4.02
N ASP A 497 11.18 -29.93 -4.01
CA ASP A 497 10.72 -28.96 -5.02
C ASP A 497 11.83 -28.55 -6.01
N VAL A 498 13.09 -28.54 -5.56
CA VAL A 498 14.26 -28.14 -6.38
C VAL A 498 15.15 -29.33 -6.79
N GLY A 499 14.90 -30.53 -6.27
CA GLY A 499 15.63 -31.76 -6.60
C GLY A 499 16.80 -32.09 -5.67
N SER A 500 17.45 -33.22 -5.93
CA SER A 500 18.56 -33.73 -5.12
C SER A 500 19.80 -32.82 -5.12
N GLU A 501 19.99 -32.04 -6.19
CA GLU A 501 21.09 -31.07 -6.38
C GLU A 501 20.60 -29.62 -6.38
N GLY A 502 19.32 -29.39 -6.12
CA GLY A 502 18.71 -28.07 -6.22
C GLY A 502 19.12 -27.15 -5.09
N ARG A 503 19.47 -25.91 -5.43
CA ARG A 503 19.74 -24.82 -4.49
C ARG A 503 18.71 -23.72 -4.71
N GLY A 504 17.77 -23.59 -3.78
CA GLY A 504 16.72 -22.58 -3.79
C GLY A 504 15.59 -22.93 -2.82
N TYR A 505 14.92 -21.91 -2.32
CA TYR A 505 13.67 -22.00 -1.58
C TYR A 505 12.53 -21.63 -2.54
N LEU A 506 11.42 -22.39 -2.47
CA LEU A 506 10.18 -21.99 -3.09
C LEU A 506 9.67 -20.75 -2.36
N TRP A 507 9.54 -19.64 -3.09
CA TRP A 507 8.95 -18.44 -2.52
C TRP A 507 7.43 -18.59 -2.57
N LYS A 508 6.80 -18.79 -1.41
CA LYS A 508 5.35 -18.72 -1.27
C LYS A 508 4.98 -17.29 -0.90
N ALA A 509 4.09 -16.67 -1.67
CA ALA A 509 3.37 -15.52 -1.17
C ALA A 509 2.56 -15.98 0.04
N ASP A 510 2.57 -15.22 1.13
CA ASP A 510 1.55 -15.36 2.17
C ASP A 510 0.18 -15.09 1.55
N ASP A 511 -0.51 -16.15 1.14
CA ASP A 511 -1.97 -16.14 1.01
C ASP A 511 -2.57 -16.20 2.41
N LYS A 512 -2.37 -15.12 3.18
CA LYS A 512 -3.25 -14.76 4.30
C LYS A 512 -4.04 -13.54 3.86
N ASN A 513 -5.08 -13.78 3.08
CA ASN A 513 -6.23 -12.88 2.96
C ASN A 513 -7.50 -13.73 2.84
N GLU A 514 -7.77 -14.55 3.86
CA GLU A 514 -9.13 -15.02 4.13
C GLU A 514 -9.94 -13.99 4.93
N ASP A 515 -9.32 -12.90 5.40
CA ASP A 515 -9.97 -11.85 6.20
C ASP A 515 -10.69 -10.76 5.35
N ASP A 516 -10.51 -10.75 4.03
CA ASP A 516 -11.13 -9.78 3.11
C ASP A 516 -12.59 -10.13 2.72
N GLU A 517 -13.11 -11.29 3.15
CA GLU A 517 -14.52 -11.68 2.93
C GLU A 517 -15.46 -11.19 4.05
N GLU A 518 -14.99 -11.00 5.30
CA GLU A 518 -15.85 -10.53 6.40
C GLU A 518 -16.11 -9.02 6.36
N GLN A 519 -15.19 -8.21 5.82
CA GLN A 519 -15.40 -6.76 5.67
C GLN A 519 -16.31 -6.37 4.50
N ARG A 520 -16.79 -7.34 3.70
CA ARG A 520 -17.70 -7.10 2.57
C ARG A 520 -19.17 -7.32 2.87
N GLN A 521 -19.52 -7.80 4.07
CA GLN A 521 -20.91 -7.96 4.50
C GLN A 521 -21.50 -6.77 5.27
N SER A 522 -20.71 -5.75 5.61
CA SER A 522 -21.22 -4.54 6.29
C SER A 522 -21.52 -3.36 5.36
N LEU A 523 -21.45 -3.54 4.02
CA LEU A 523 -21.54 -2.44 3.05
C LEU A 523 -22.87 -2.35 2.28
N TRP A 524 -23.88 -3.16 2.62
CA TRP A 524 -25.21 -3.12 2.01
C TRP A 524 -26.26 -2.86 3.09
N GLY A 525 -26.41 -1.58 3.43
CA GLY A 525 -27.51 -1.09 4.24
C GLY A 525 -28.84 -1.38 3.56
N GLU A 526 -29.62 -2.28 4.12
CA GLU A 526 -31.06 -2.28 3.93
C GLU A 526 -31.65 -1.17 4.80
N GLU A 527 -32.33 -0.23 4.14
CA GLU A 527 -33.16 0.79 4.78
C GLU A 527 -34.39 0.12 5.42
N GLY A 528 -34.18 -0.45 6.60
CA GLY A 528 -35.22 -0.66 7.59
C GLY A 528 -35.41 0.62 8.39
N MET A 529 -36.62 1.15 8.43
CA MET A 529 -37.05 2.23 9.31
C MET A 529 -36.76 1.84 10.78
N ASP A 530 -35.61 2.27 11.31
CA ASP A 530 -35.24 2.51 12.74
C ASP A 530 -33.71 2.65 12.98
N THR A 531 -32.93 3.14 12.00
CA THR A 531 -31.48 2.91 11.89
C THR A 531 -30.53 3.87 12.63
N GLN A 532 -30.88 5.13 12.88
CA GLN A 532 -29.89 6.11 13.38
C GLN A 532 -29.49 5.88 14.85
N ALA A 533 -30.45 5.49 15.70
CA ALA A 533 -30.20 5.21 17.11
C ALA A 533 -29.38 3.92 17.30
N PHE A 534 -29.63 2.90 16.48
CA PHE A 534 -28.89 1.63 16.53
C PHE A 534 -27.44 1.77 16.05
N VAL A 535 -27.21 2.52 14.96
CA VAL A 535 -25.84 2.84 14.52
C VAL A 535 -25.08 3.62 15.60
N PHE A 536 -25.74 4.60 16.22
CA PHE A 536 -25.13 5.34 17.33
C PHE A 536 -24.85 4.46 18.56
N GLN A 537 -25.75 3.54 18.91
CA GLN A 537 -25.53 2.56 19.99
C GLN A 537 -24.26 1.73 19.75
N ASN A 538 -24.07 1.21 18.53
CA ASN A 538 -22.90 0.42 18.19
C ASN A 538 -21.60 1.24 18.20
N GLU A 539 -21.61 2.49 17.76
CA GLU A 539 -20.44 3.38 17.80
C GLU A 539 -20.06 3.77 19.24
N VAL A 540 -21.06 4.03 20.10
CA VAL A 540 -20.84 4.29 21.53
C VAL A 540 -20.28 3.04 22.22
N LEU A 541 -20.81 1.87 21.90
CA LEU A 541 -20.30 0.58 22.37
C LEU A 541 -18.83 0.37 21.96
N GLY A 542 -18.49 0.56 20.69
CA GLY A 542 -17.11 0.45 20.20
C GLY A 542 -16.17 1.46 20.83
N THR A 543 -16.66 2.67 21.14
CA THR A 543 -15.90 3.69 21.88
C THR A 543 -15.61 3.25 23.32
N LEU A 544 -16.59 2.63 23.99
CA LEU A 544 -16.40 2.10 25.35
C LEU A 544 -15.48 0.86 25.38
N GLN A 545 -15.57 -0.02 24.37
CA GLN A 545 -14.67 -1.19 24.23
C GLN A 545 -13.21 -0.74 24.08
N ARG A 546 -12.93 0.18 23.14
CA ARG A 546 -11.60 0.79 23.00
C ARG A 546 -11.17 1.51 24.27
N GLY A 547 -12.11 2.16 24.96
CA GLY A 547 -11.90 2.81 26.24
C GLY A 547 -11.39 1.86 27.32
N GLU A 548 -11.89 0.63 27.37
CA GLU A 548 -11.44 -0.41 28.30
C GLU A 548 -10.09 -1.00 27.88
N GLU A 549 -9.93 -1.40 26.61
CA GLU A 549 -8.69 -2.00 26.09
C GLU A 549 -7.48 -1.07 26.22
N GLU A 550 -7.64 0.20 25.84
CA GLU A 550 -6.57 1.20 25.84
C GLU A 550 -6.46 1.97 27.17
N ASN A 551 -7.33 1.71 28.15
CA ASN A 551 -7.43 2.43 29.43
C ASN A 551 -7.51 3.97 29.26
N ILE A 552 -8.43 4.43 28.41
CA ILE A 552 -8.60 5.85 28.10
C ILE A 552 -9.19 6.59 29.31
N SER A 553 -8.70 7.81 29.58
CA SER A 553 -9.26 8.67 30.63
C SER A 553 -10.72 9.06 30.33
N CYS A 554 -11.58 9.09 31.36
CA CYS A 554 -13.01 9.43 31.22
C CYS A 554 -13.27 10.77 30.51
N ASP A 555 -12.39 11.76 30.67
CA ASP A 555 -12.53 13.07 30.00
C ASP A 555 -12.44 12.97 28.47
N ASN A 556 -11.57 12.09 27.95
CA ASN A 556 -11.46 11.86 26.51
C ASN A 556 -12.66 11.07 25.97
N LEU A 557 -13.15 10.08 26.74
CA LEU A 557 -14.37 9.35 26.38
C LEU A 557 -15.58 10.27 26.30
N VAL A 558 -15.71 11.23 27.22
CA VAL A 558 -16.75 12.26 27.18
C VAL A 558 -16.63 13.12 25.91
N LEU A 559 -15.42 13.48 25.48
CA LEU A 559 -15.20 14.24 24.24
C LEU A 559 -15.60 13.42 23.01
N GLU A 560 -15.23 12.14 22.96
CA GLU A 560 -15.62 11.24 21.87
C GLU A 560 -17.14 11.07 21.80
N ILE A 561 -17.80 10.76 22.93
CA ILE A 561 -19.26 10.60 22.99
C ILE A 561 -19.97 11.91 22.63
N ASN A 562 -19.46 13.07 23.06
CA ASN A 562 -20.01 14.36 22.65
C ASN A 562 -19.83 14.60 21.15
N SER A 563 -18.68 14.25 20.57
CA SER A 563 -18.45 14.36 19.13
C SER A 563 -19.41 13.46 18.34
N LEU A 564 -19.66 12.23 18.80
CA LEU A 564 -20.64 11.32 18.22
C LEU A 564 -22.05 11.90 18.33
N LYS A 565 -22.42 12.45 19.49
CA LYS A 565 -23.72 13.11 19.67
C LYS A 565 -23.93 14.25 18.67
N TYR A 566 -22.91 15.07 18.41
CA TYR A 566 -23.00 16.13 17.40
C TYR A 566 -23.03 15.58 15.97
N ALA A 567 -22.29 14.50 15.69
CA ALA A 567 -22.28 13.84 14.38
C ALA A 567 -23.66 13.25 14.02
N TYR A 568 -24.31 12.58 14.98
CA TYR A 568 -25.62 11.97 14.79
C TYR A 568 -26.80 12.89 15.15
N ASN A 569 -26.55 14.12 15.59
CA ASN A 569 -27.56 15.11 16.00
C ASN A 569 -28.60 14.54 17.01
N ILE A 570 -28.12 13.77 17.99
CA ILE A 570 -28.97 13.11 18.99
C ILE A 570 -29.18 14.04 20.20
N SER A 571 -30.38 14.00 20.79
CA SER A 571 -30.67 14.78 21.99
C SER A 571 -29.88 14.27 23.20
N LEU A 572 -29.65 15.13 24.21
CA LEU A 572 -28.96 14.68 25.43
C LEU A 572 -29.73 13.55 26.15
N ASN A 573 -31.06 13.57 26.07
CA ASN A 573 -31.91 12.57 26.72
C ASN A 573 -31.76 11.20 26.07
N GLU A 574 -31.83 11.13 24.74
CA GLU A 574 -31.62 9.89 23.99
C GLU A 574 -30.19 9.36 24.14
N MET A 575 -29.19 10.26 24.16
CA MET A 575 -27.79 9.87 24.43
C MET A 575 -27.65 9.21 25.80
N MET A 576 -28.29 9.75 26.83
CA MET A 576 -28.25 9.15 28.17
C MET A 576 -28.92 7.78 28.22
N GLN A 577 -30.06 7.62 27.55
CA GLN A 577 -30.75 6.33 27.44
C GLN A 577 -29.86 5.30 26.74
N VAL A 578 -29.29 5.66 25.59
CA VAL A 578 -28.35 4.83 24.84
C VAL A 578 -27.13 4.46 25.68
N LEU A 579 -26.49 5.43 26.32
CA LEU A 579 -25.32 5.21 27.16
C LEU A 579 -25.63 4.22 28.30
N SER A 580 -26.76 4.41 28.98
CA SER A 580 -27.17 3.50 30.06
C SER A 580 -27.49 2.09 29.56
N LYS A 581 -28.08 1.95 28.36
CA LYS A 581 -28.34 0.66 27.73
C LYS A 581 -27.03 -0.04 27.33
N VAL A 582 -26.15 0.66 26.63
CA VAL A 582 -24.86 0.13 26.16
C VAL A 582 -23.97 -0.34 27.31
N ILE A 583 -23.91 0.41 28.42
CA ILE A 583 -23.11 0.02 29.59
C ILE A 583 -23.67 -1.25 30.27
N LEU A 584 -24.99 -1.48 30.20
CA LEU A 584 -25.61 -2.69 30.70
C LEU A 584 -25.48 -3.87 29.71
N GLU A 585 -25.44 -3.59 28.40
CA GLU A 585 -25.17 -4.60 27.36
C GLU A 585 -23.71 -5.05 27.33
N PHE A 586 -22.78 -4.19 27.73
CA PHE A 586 -21.34 -4.43 27.63
C PHE A 586 -20.87 -5.74 28.32
N PRO A 587 -21.28 -6.06 29.57
CA PRO A 587 -20.91 -7.33 30.19
C PRO A 587 -21.56 -8.56 29.52
N LEU A 588 -22.67 -8.39 28.79
CA LEU A 588 -23.34 -9.49 28.10
C LEU A 588 -22.55 -9.94 26.87
N GLN A 589 -21.91 -9.01 26.16
CA GLN A 589 -21.05 -9.33 25.02
C GLN A 589 -19.74 -10.01 25.43
N GLN A 590 -19.24 -9.76 26.64
CA GLN A 590 -18.06 -10.45 27.16
C GLN A 590 -18.36 -11.89 27.66
N LEU A 591 -19.63 -12.21 27.93
CA LEU A 591 -20.07 -13.48 28.52
C LEU A 591 -20.91 -14.30 27.53
N ASP A 592 -20.25 -14.88 26.53
CA ASP A 592 -20.89 -15.52 25.37
C ASP A 592 -21.70 -16.82 25.63
N ALA A 593 -21.88 -17.30 26.86
CA ALA A 593 -22.56 -18.61 27.04
C ALA A 593 -23.22 -18.96 28.39
N ASN A 594 -23.03 -18.23 29.51
CA ASN A 594 -23.63 -18.63 30.81
C ASN A 594 -24.19 -17.43 31.57
N LEU A 595 -25.48 -17.13 31.34
CA LEU A 595 -26.23 -16.04 31.95
C LEU A 595 -26.64 -16.36 33.41
N ASP A 596 -25.66 -16.41 34.31
CA ASP A 596 -25.92 -16.39 35.74
C ASP A 596 -25.98 -14.94 36.25
N SER A 597 -27.08 -14.60 36.95
CA SER A 597 -27.31 -13.28 37.58
C SER A 597 -26.15 -12.81 38.47
N GLN A 598 -25.36 -13.73 39.04
CA GLN A 598 -24.19 -13.42 39.86
C GLN A 598 -22.95 -13.06 39.04
N ASN A 599 -22.69 -13.78 37.95
CA ASN A 599 -21.52 -13.56 37.08
C ASN A 599 -21.65 -12.23 36.32
N TYR A 600 -22.87 -11.91 35.87
CA TYR A 600 -23.18 -10.63 35.28
C TYR A 600 -22.87 -9.46 36.24
N PHE A 601 -23.27 -9.57 37.51
CA PHE A 601 -23.03 -8.50 38.48
C PHE A 601 -21.54 -8.36 38.85
N SER A 602 -20.78 -9.45 38.92
CA SER A 602 -19.34 -9.38 39.17
C SER A 602 -18.56 -8.70 38.04
N ALA A 603 -19.00 -8.85 36.78
CA ALA A 603 -18.41 -8.18 35.63
C ALA A 603 -18.83 -6.70 35.54
N LEU A 604 -20.08 -6.38 35.87
CA LEU A 604 -20.62 -5.01 35.81
C LEU A 604 -20.02 -4.08 36.88
N LEU A 605 -19.76 -4.58 38.09
CA LEU A 605 -19.31 -3.76 39.22
C LEU A 605 -17.99 -2.99 38.99
N PRO A 606 -16.90 -3.59 38.44
CA PRO A 606 -15.68 -2.85 38.12
C PRO A 606 -15.90 -1.81 37.01
N LEU A 607 -16.71 -2.13 35.99
CA LEU A 607 -17.03 -1.21 34.89
C LEU A 607 -17.78 0.03 35.37
N LEU A 608 -18.80 -0.15 36.22
CA LEU A 608 -19.54 0.96 36.81
C LEU A 608 -18.65 1.86 37.67
N LYS A 609 -17.70 1.28 38.42
CA LYS A 609 -16.72 2.06 39.20
C LYS A 609 -15.79 2.88 38.32
N ASN A 610 -15.28 2.29 37.25
CA ASN A 610 -14.39 2.98 36.31
C ASN A 610 -15.12 4.10 35.55
N TRP A 611 -16.39 3.88 35.19
CA TRP A 611 -17.19 4.84 34.40
C TRP A 611 -18.09 5.75 35.24
N THR A 612 -17.97 5.73 36.57
CA THR A 612 -18.70 6.64 37.48
C THR A 612 -18.51 8.12 37.10
N PRO A 613 -17.29 8.61 36.77
CA PRO A 613 -17.09 10.02 36.36
C PRO A 613 -17.85 10.39 35.08
N LEU A 614 -18.05 9.43 34.18
CA LEU A 614 -18.77 9.61 32.93
C LEU A 614 -20.26 9.85 33.21
N PHE A 615 -20.87 9.01 34.05
CA PHE A 615 -22.26 9.20 34.49
C PHE A 615 -22.47 10.52 35.24
N LYS A 616 -21.59 10.88 36.18
CA LYS A 616 -21.70 12.15 36.93
C LYS A 616 -21.61 13.40 36.04
N ASN A 617 -21.04 13.29 34.84
CA ASN A 617 -21.01 14.41 33.90
C ASN A 617 -22.34 14.59 33.14
N TYR A 618 -23.01 13.48 32.81
CA TYR A 618 -24.26 13.50 32.04
C TYR A 618 -25.51 13.57 32.91
N ILE A 619 -25.54 12.83 34.01
CA ILE A 619 -26.66 12.72 34.96
C ILE A 619 -26.46 13.79 36.05
N LYS A 620 -27.16 14.93 35.92
CA LYS A 620 -27.04 16.07 36.86
C LYS A 620 -28.38 16.58 37.37
N ARG A 621 -29.44 16.52 36.56
CA ARG A 621 -30.77 17.03 36.94
C ARG A 621 -31.66 15.86 37.34
N SER A 622 -32.64 16.09 38.20
CA SER A 622 -33.62 15.06 38.60
C SER A 622 -34.40 14.47 37.39
N SER A 623 -34.57 15.22 36.30
CA SER A 623 -35.12 14.71 35.03
C SER A 623 -34.23 13.66 34.35
N ASP A 624 -32.91 13.85 34.44
CA ASP A 624 -31.91 13.00 33.81
C ASP A 624 -31.78 11.68 34.59
N HIS A 625 -31.92 11.78 35.92
CA HIS A 625 -31.97 10.63 36.83
C HIS A 625 -33.18 9.73 36.51
N LEU A 626 -34.35 10.32 36.25
CA LEU A 626 -35.54 9.58 35.82
C LEU A 626 -35.36 8.92 34.45
N ASN A 627 -34.76 9.62 33.48
CA ASN A 627 -34.52 9.06 32.14
C ASN A 627 -33.57 7.86 32.18
N ALA A 628 -32.52 7.91 33.00
CA ALA A 628 -31.62 6.78 33.21
C ALA A 628 -32.36 5.59 33.86
N LEU A 629 -33.23 5.84 34.86
CA LEU A 629 -34.06 4.80 35.47
C LEU A 629 -35.01 4.13 34.48
N PHE A 630 -35.64 4.90 33.58
CA PHE A 630 -36.48 4.34 32.53
C PHE A 630 -35.70 3.47 31.54
N ALA A 631 -34.49 3.87 31.16
CA ALA A 631 -33.65 3.07 30.28
C ALA A 631 -33.14 1.78 30.96
N ILE A 632 -32.81 1.85 32.25
CA ILE A 632 -32.51 0.66 33.05
C ILE A 632 -33.73 -0.28 33.10
N GLU A 633 -34.93 0.25 33.33
CA GLU A 633 -36.17 -0.52 33.33
C GLU A 633 -36.41 -1.21 31.98
N GLU A 634 -36.25 -0.48 30.88
CA GLU A 634 -36.39 -0.99 29.51
C GLU A 634 -35.40 -2.14 29.23
N PHE A 635 -34.13 -1.99 29.60
CA PHE A 635 -33.11 -3.04 29.44
C PHE A 635 -33.46 -4.32 30.22
N PHE A 636 -33.90 -4.20 31.47
CA PHE A 636 -34.28 -5.37 32.26
C PHE A 636 -35.58 -6.01 31.79
N LEU A 637 -36.48 -5.27 31.13
CA LEU A 637 -37.66 -5.82 30.47
C LEU A 637 -37.32 -6.59 29.18
N GLU A 638 -36.22 -6.26 28.52
CA GLU A 638 -35.69 -7.02 27.38
C GLU A 638 -35.01 -8.34 27.84
N HIS A 639 -34.43 -8.36 29.04
CA HIS A 639 -33.70 -9.51 29.59
C HIS A 639 -34.30 -10.08 30.89
N ASP A 640 -35.37 -10.87 30.76
CA ASP A 640 -36.12 -11.48 31.88
C ASP A 640 -35.24 -12.29 32.87
N SER A 641 -34.14 -12.90 32.40
CA SER A 641 -33.22 -13.69 33.23
C SER A 641 -32.42 -12.85 34.24
N LEU A 642 -32.20 -11.56 33.94
CA LEU A 642 -31.37 -10.65 34.73
C LEU A 642 -32.17 -9.83 35.75
N CYS A 643 -33.49 -9.93 35.74
CA CYS A 643 -34.42 -9.23 36.63
C CYS A 643 -34.12 -9.42 38.13
N THR A 644 -33.43 -10.51 38.50
CA THR A 644 -33.02 -10.76 39.90
C THR A 644 -31.83 -9.91 40.36
N SER A 645 -31.11 -9.28 39.42
CA SER A 645 -29.95 -8.40 39.65
C SER A 645 -30.30 -6.91 39.70
N ILE A 646 -31.51 -6.51 39.25
CA ILE A 646 -31.90 -5.08 39.18
C ILE A 646 -31.75 -4.35 40.52
N ALA A 647 -32.14 -4.99 41.63
CA ALA A 647 -32.01 -4.41 42.96
C ALA A 647 -30.55 -4.16 43.36
N LYS A 648 -29.62 -5.03 42.94
CA LYS A 648 -28.19 -4.85 43.18
C LYS A 648 -27.61 -3.75 42.31
N VAL A 649 -28.04 -3.64 41.05
CA VAL A 649 -27.62 -2.56 40.15
C VAL A 649 -28.10 -1.21 40.69
N LEU A 650 -29.37 -1.08 41.08
CA LEU A 650 -29.88 0.16 41.68
C LEU A 650 -29.16 0.51 42.99
N MET A 651 -28.87 -0.47 43.84
CA MET A 651 -28.04 -0.26 45.03
C MET A 651 -26.64 0.26 44.67
N THR A 652 -25.99 -0.27 43.62
CA THR A 652 -24.68 0.24 43.20
C THR A 652 -24.74 1.65 42.62
N PHE A 653 -25.79 1.99 41.86
CA PHE A 653 -25.99 3.34 41.34
C PHE A 653 -26.24 4.36 42.47
N TYR A 654 -26.93 3.94 43.54
CA TYR A 654 -27.09 4.73 44.76
C TYR A 654 -25.75 4.89 45.51
N GLN A 655 -25.02 3.80 45.77
CA GLN A 655 -23.71 3.83 46.44
C GLN A 655 -22.65 4.65 45.71
N LEU A 656 -22.73 4.74 44.38
CA LEU A 656 -21.83 5.54 43.54
C LEU A 656 -22.30 7.00 43.38
N GLU A 657 -23.39 7.39 44.05
CA GLU A 657 -24.00 8.73 43.98
C GLU A 657 -24.33 9.14 42.54
N ILE A 658 -24.81 8.20 41.72
CA ILE A 658 -25.27 8.47 40.35
C ILE A 658 -26.75 8.81 40.35
N LEU A 659 -27.53 8.17 41.22
CA LEU A 659 -28.97 8.38 41.37
C LEU A 659 -29.29 8.87 42.77
N GLU A 660 -30.19 9.85 42.84
CA GLU A 660 -30.71 10.41 44.09
C GLU A 660 -31.86 9.55 44.64
N GLU A 661 -31.98 9.53 45.96
CA GLU A 661 -32.97 8.75 46.70
C GLU A 661 -34.41 9.12 46.35
N ASP A 662 -34.73 10.42 46.43
CA ASP A 662 -36.03 11.00 46.09
C ASP A 662 -36.51 10.57 44.70
N VAL A 663 -35.57 10.44 43.76
CA VAL A 663 -35.87 10.10 42.37
C VAL A 663 -36.18 8.61 42.21
N ILE A 664 -35.50 7.74 42.95
CA ILE A 664 -35.76 6.29 42.97
C ILE A 664 -37.15 6.03 43.58
N LEU A 665 -37.47 6.69 44.69
CA LEU A 665 -38.78 6.61 45.34
C LEU A 665 -39.89 7.15 44.42
N ASN A 666 -39.66 8.29 43.78
CA ASN A 666 -40.60 8.86 42.81
C ASN A 666 -40.83 7.92 41.62
N TRP A 667 -39.77 7.36 41.03
CA TRP A 667 -39.88 6.35 39.96
C TRP A 667 -40.68 5.11 40.39
N PHE A 668 -40.49 4.64 41.62
CA PHE A 668 -41.27 3.51 42.13
C PHE A 668 -42.75 3.84 42.35
N SER A 669 -43.05 5.08 42.79
CA SER A 669 -44.41 5.56 43.03
C SER A 669 -45.22 5.83 41.76
N LEU A 670 -44.54 6.11 40.63
CA LEU A 670 -45.15 6.38 39.33
C LEU A 670 -45.90 5.14 38.81
N ARG A 671 -47.23 5.21 38.75
CA ARG A 671 -48.13 4.09 38.36
C ARG A 671 -48.30 3.88 36.86
N ASP A 672 -47.73 4.75 36.04
CA ASP A 672 -47.85 4.69 34.59
C ASP A 672 -46.58 4.09 33.98
N VAL A 673 -46.78 2.93 33.33
CA VAL A 673 -46.09 2.35 32.14
C VAL A 673 -46.17 0.81 32.22
N SER A 674 -46.61 0.18 31.11
CA SER A 674 -46.62 -1.26 30.74
C SER A 674 -46.92 -2.33 31.83
N ASP A 675 -47.84 -3.26 31.55
CA ASP A 675 -48.17 -4.38 32.46
C ASP A 675 -46.96 -5.25 32.85
N LYS A 676 -45.90 -5.27 32.03
CA LYS A 676 -44.62 -5.94 32.32
C LYS A 676 -43.75 -5.17 33.33
N GLY A 677 -43.70 -3.84 33.26
CA GLY A 677 -42.99 -2.99 34.24
C GLY A 677 -43.59 -3.15 35.64
N LYS A 678 -44.93 -3.29 35.73
CA LYS A 678 -45.63 -3.61 36.98
C LYS A 678 -45.28 -4.99 37.55
N GLN A 679 -44.93 -5.96 36.71
CA GLN A 679 -44.46 -7.28 37.17
C GLN A 679 -43.00 -7.22 37.65
N LEU A 680 -42.14 -6.47 36.96
CA LEU A 680 -40.75 -6.21 37.37
C LEU A 680 -40.69 -5.55 38.76
N ARG A 681 -41.56 -4.55 39.00
CA ARG A 681 -41.63 -3.81 40.27
C ARG A 681 -42.24 -4.60 41.44
N LYS A 682 -42.89 -5.73 41.17
CA LYS A 682 -43.40 -6.68 42.20
C LYS A 682 -42.37 -7.71 42.66
N ASN A 683 -41.15 -7.65 42.16
CA ASN A 683 -40.08 -8.54 42.59
C ASN A 683 -39.73 -8.33 44.07
N GLN A 684 -39.74 -9.41 44.86
CA GLN A 684 -39.53 -9.38 46.31
C GLN A 684 -38.18 -8.74 46.73
N ARG A 685 -37.14 -8.84 45.91
CA ARG A 685 -35.83 -8.22 46.20
C ARG A 685 -35.82 -6.70 46.01
N LEU A 686 -36.54 -6.21 45.00
CA LEU A 686 -36.67 -4.77 44.76
C LEU A 686 -37.50 -4.12 45.86
N GLN A 687 -38.58 -4.79 46.30
CA GLN A 687 -39.39 -4.32 47.44
C GLN A 687 -38.58 -4.25 48.74
N LYS A 688 -37.74 -5.26 49.02
CA LYS A 688 -36.83 -5.21 50.18
C LYS A 688 -35.80 -4.08 50.08
N PHE A 689 -35.33 -3.76 48.88
CA PHE A 689 -34.40 -2.65 48.67
C PHE A 689 -35.08 -1.29 48.90
N ILE A 690 -36.31 -1.12 48.42
CA ILE A 690 -37.08 0.12 48.61
C ILE A 690 -37.47 0.29 50.07
N GLN A 691 -37.90 -0.78 50.75
CA GLN A 691 -38.17 -0.74 52.18
C GLN A 691 -36.91 -0.34 52.98
N TRP A 692 -35.73 -0.82 52.58
CA TRP A 692 -34.47 -0.40 53.19
C TRP A 692 -34.14 1.08 52.93
N LEU A 693 -34.46 1.61 51.75
CA LEU A 693 -34.30 3.05 51.46
C LEU A 693 -35.26 3.89 52.32
N GLU A 694 -36.54 3.52 52.40
CA GLU A 694 -37.54 4.21 53.24
C GLU A 694 -37.17 4.18 54.74
N GLU A 695 -36.63 3.05 55.24
CA GLU A 695 -36.14 2.93 56.61
C GLU A 695 -34.85 3.76 56.87
N ALA A 696 -33.98 3.91 55.86
CA ALA A 696 -32.78 4.74 55.96
C ALA A 696 -33.11 6.24 55.96
N GLU A 697 -34.17 6.66 55.25
CA GLU A 697 -34.68 8.04 55.25
C GLU A 697 -35.18 8.44 56.65
N GLU A 698 -35.98 7.58 57.28
CA GLU A 698 -36.54 7.82 58.62
C GLU A 698 -35.44 7.98 59.70
N GLU A 699 -34.34 7.21 59.65
CA GLU A 699 -33.22 7.34 60.57
C GLU A 699 -32.37 8.62 60.36
N SER A 700 -32.32 9.15 59.14
CA SER A 700 -31.56 10.37 58.83
C SER A 700 -32.29 11.67 59.22
N SER A 701 -33.62 11.66 59.16
CA SER A 701 -34.50 12.78 59.53
C SER A 701 -34.54 13.03 61.04
N ASP A 702 -34.39 11.99 61.86
CA ASP A 702 -34.39 12.08 63.33
C ASP A 702 -33.06 12.60 63.92
N GLY A 703 -32.04 12.88 63.10
CA GLY A 703 -30.71 13.36 63.53
C GLY A 703 -30.52 14.89 63.57
N ASP A 704 -31.45 15.68 63.05
CA ASP A 704 -31.35 17.15 62.97
C ASP A 704 -32.24 17.89 64.00
N GLN A 705 -32.70 17.18 65.04
CA GLN A 705 -33.29 17.77 66.24
C GLN A 705 -32.62 17.25 67.51
N ASP A 706 -31.42 17.76 67.80
CA ASP A 706 -30.94 18.01 69.17
C ASP A 706 -29.81 19.05 69.21
#